data_AF-A0A1Q8EXN8-F1
#
_entry.id   AF-A0A1Q8EXN8-F1
#
_cell.length_a   1.000
_cell.length_b   1.000
_cell.length_c   1.000
_cell.angle_alpha   90.00
_cell.angle_beta   90.00
_cell.angle_gamma   90.00
#
_symmetry.space_group_name_H-M   'P 1'
#
loop_
_entity.id
_entity.type
_entity.pdbx_description
1 polymer ?
#
loop_
_entity_poly.entity_id
_entity_poly.type
_entity_poly.pdbx_seq_one_letter_code
_entity_poly.pdbx_strand_id
1 'polypeptide(L)'
;MASITLAGESLIAQKQGTQQVLNVARFIYANVPGLNPQSPIDRAAPKPPANQIVHIYTIPAGNSGFVNPNQVVYSSMLGSDIGDFDWNWLGLESAEGVLFAVAYVPLQQKRRNIPPLQLGNNVTRNILVEFTGAQQLTGITIDASTWQHDFTVRLKGIDERERLSNRDVYGRACFFDSGLQLEKVGQAYRLKPGQAYIEGVRVLLPAALNITPTSLPTTAWLDVALQRQSNDVVASWQVVFAANKADYVDSAGVSHYCVVLGDLTSAAITDRRAMEPIKGPLLQHLAARVGTYPELRAQATTKEDVDLGNIPNAISDDASSNSSSILATTKAVHGVQVNVAALVDGTTPAGKAKQLATARKIAISGAGTGNVSFDGSQDVTLNLTLADSGAPAGTYTKVTINAKGLVTAGGALVAADIPNLDWSKITTGKPSTLDGYGITNAIPTGLTNKRPQLYAPEPGRHYNQGAMVIREAQLVVSTKTHFDYAPRILFHWGDITAGDLAMDAAGVLQWSGLPIWTAHNFTPASKADKATTLGGYGITDAIQKGEYGLGSNSAPTSAIDTIGLPGGFHHFGTGSTSFAEYVSLLNIPYGSSAYAGQIGMRQGLAEPSLLIRSVKNDAGNSPAGWTPTREVYHTGNLNPQAIVPAGTIITFTMSAAPAGFLPANGAAISRTAYPRLFAVLGTFYGAGDGSSTFNIPDLRGLFVRGWDDGRGLDPGHGLGVFQPGQNASHTHDASCGTAGSHSHAFNYVNTPTTEDRQGIGAAMHYAGVSNVAGNRIQAAGDHAHAITVHASGGNESRPMNISFLMCIKY
;
A
#
# COMPACT_ATOMS: atom_id res chain seq x y z
N MET A 1 34.03 -34.33 17.80
CA MET A 1 34.22 -32.86 17.97
C MET A 1 35.08 -32.37 16.82
N ALA A 2 34.88 -31.13 16.36
CA ALA A 2 35.74 -30.56 15.33
C ALA A 2 37.12 -30.22 15.91
N SER A 3 38.18 -30.33 15.10
CA SER A 3 39.55 -30.03 15.50
C SER A 3 40.18 -29.04 14.52
N ILE A 4 40.91 -28.05 15.03
CA ILE A 4 41.72 -27.13 14.21
C ILE A 4 42.85 -27.93 13.55
N THR A 5 43.11 -27.75 12.27
CA THR A 5 44.21 -28.43 11.56
C THR A 5 45.56 -27.79 11.88
N LEU A 6 46.67 -28.45 11.54
CA LEU A 6 48.02 -27.85 11.69
C LEU A 6 48.18 -26.59 10.81
N ALA A 7 47.54 -26.58 9.63
CA ALA A 7 47.48 -25.42 8.75
C ALA A 7 46.65 -24.28 9.37
N GLY A 8 45.55 -24.61 10.06
CA GLY A 8 44.72 -23.66 10.79
C GLY A 8 45.46 -23.02 11.96
N GLU A 9 46.23 -23.79 12.75
CA GLU A 9 47.08 -23.26 13.82
C GLU A 9 48.16 -22.31 13.28
N SER A 10 48.81 -22.71 12.18
CA SER A 10 49.81 -21.87 11.51
C SER A 10 49.20 -20.55 11.03
N LEU A 11 47.98 -20.58 10.48
CA LEU A 11 47.25 -19.40 10.05
C LEU A 11 46.86 -18.50 11.24
N ILE A 12 46.43 -19.07 12.38
CA ILE A 12 46.15 -18.31 13.60
C ILE A 12 47.41 -17.54 14.04
N ALA A 13 48.54 -18.25 14.16
CA ALA A 13 49.80 -17.65 14.59
C ALA A 13 50.26 -16.54 13.63
N GLN A 14 50.14 -16.76 12.31
CA GLN A 14 50.47 -15.77 11.29
C GLN A 14 49.58 -14.51 11.40
N LYS A 15 48.25 -14.68 11.52
CA LYS A 15 47.30 -13.57 11.60
C LYS A 15 47.43 -12.78 12.90
N GLN A 16 47.70 -13.46 14.02
CA GLN A 16 48.02 -12.82 15.30
C GLN A 16 49.30 -12.00 15.22
N GLY A 17 50.38 -12.56 14.67
CA GLY A 17 51.67 -11.86 14.55
C GLY A 17 51.64 -10.65 13.60
N THR A 18 50.75 -10.66 12.61
CA THR A 18 50.57 -9.56 11.63
C THR A 18 49.42 -8.62 11.95
N GLN A 19 48.70 -8.84 13.07
CA GLN A 19 47.52 -8.08 13.49
C GLN A 19 46.42 -8.00 12.41
N GLN A 20 46.25 -9.07 11.63
CA GLN A 20 45.22 -9.17 10.60
C GLN A 20 44.02 -9.99 11.07
N VAL A 21 42.84 -9.66 10.56
CA VAL A 21 41.62 -10.41 10.84
C VAL A 21 41.69 -11.80 10.19
N LEU A 22 41.33 -12.83 10.96
CA LEU A 22 41.14 -14.20 10.48
C LEU A 22 39.72 -14.37 9.96
N ASN A 23 39.57 -14.56 8.66
CA ASN A 23 38.26 -14.76 8.02
C ASN A 23 38.04 -16.23 7.65
N VAL A 24 37.17 -16.92 8.38
CA VAL A 24 36.70 -18.26 8.03
C VAL A 24 35.45 -18.12 7.15
N ALA A 25 35.57 -18.51 5.88
CA ALA A 25 34.62 -18.09 4.86
C ALA A 25 33.66 -19.21 4.40
N ARG A 26 34.03 -20.49 4.54
CA ARG A 26 33.29 -21.58 3.91
C ARG A 26 33.20 -22.84 4.76
N PHE A 27 32.07 -23.53 4.64
CA PHE A 27 31.92 -24.95 4.98
C PHE A 27 32.13 -25.80 3.73
N ILE A 28 32.89 -26.88 3.88
CA ILE A 28 33.11 -27.89 2.86
C ILE A 28 32.47 -29.19 3.33
N TYR A 29 31.57 -29.73 2.52
CA TYR A 29 30.92 -31.03 2.74
C TYR A 29 31.53 -32.03 1.78
N ALA A 30 32.01 -33.16 2.29
CA ALA A 30 32.59 -34.22 1.48
C ALA A 30 32.07 -35.61 1.88
N ASN A 31 32.06 -36.51 0.91
CA ASN A 31 31.81 -37.93 1.09
C ASN A 31 33.12 -38.70 0.88
N VAL A 32 33.78 -39.06 1.98
CA VAL A 32 35.06 -39.76 1.99
C VAL A 32 34.79 -41.26 2.17
N PRO A 33 35.04 -42.11 1.16
CA PRO A 33 34.77 -43.54 1.25
C PRO A 33 35.56 -44.21 2.39
N GLY A 34 34.89 -45.05 3.18
CA GLY A 34 35.52 -45.81 4.26
C GLY A 34 35.95 -44.99 5.48
N LEU A 35 35.59 -43.70 5.56
CA LEU A 35 35.92 -42.86 6.70
C LEU A 35 35.24 -43.39 7.98
N ASN A 36 36.04 -43.69 9.00
CA ASN A 36 35.55 -44.08 10.30
C ASN A 36 35.25 -42.82 11.15
N PRO A 37 33.99 -42.52 11.50
CA PRO A 37 33.66 -41.32 12.28
C PRO A 37 34.15 -41.38 13.73
N GLN A 38 34.58 -42.55 14.21
CA GLN A 38 35.10 -42.76 15.57
C GLN A 38 36.63 -42.69 15.66
N SER A 39 37.35 -42.68 14.52
CA SER A 39 38.81 -42.51 14.56
C SER A 39 39.18 -41.07 14.92
N PRO A 40 40.32 -40.84 15.59
CA PRO A 40 40.85 -39.50 15.79
C PRO A 40 40.94 -38.71 14.48
N ILE A 41 40.70 -37.41 14.54
CA ILE A 41 40.80 -36.53 13.37
C ILE A 41 42.28 -36.36 13.01
N ASP A 42 42.62 -36.65 11.76
CA ASP A 42 43.95 -36.37 11.22
C ASP A 42 44.06 -34.86 10.92
N ARG A 43 44.87 -34.18 11.73
CA ARG A 43 45.05 -32.72 11.66
C ARG A 43 46.06 -32.29 10.59
N ALA A 44 46.81 -33.25 10.02
CA ALA A 44 47.78 -33.03 8.94
C ALA A 44 47.22 -33.40 7.56
N ALA A 45 46.09 -34.12 7.51
CA ALA A 45 45.46 -34.53 6.27
C ALA A 45 45.12 -33.32 5.36
N PRO A 46 45.38 -33.44 4.05
CA PRO A 46 44.98 -32.42 3.08
C PRO A 46 43.45 -32.39 2.93
N LYS A 47 42.95 -31.30 2.34
CA LYS A 47 41.53 -31.20 1.94
C LYS A 47 41.17 -32.41 1.05
N PRO A 48 39.98 -33.03 1.21
CA PRO A 48 39.52 -34.10 0.33
C PRO A 48 39.59 -33.68 -1.14
N PRO A 49 39.92 -34.62 -2.06
CA PRO A 49 39.99 -34.33 -3.48
C PRO A 49 38.64 -33.85 -4.02
N ALA A 50 38.67 -33.07 -5.10
CA ALA A 50 37.48 -32.37 -5.62
C ALA A 50 36.32 -33.31 -5.97
N ASN A 51 36.59 -34.55 -6.37
CA ASN A 51 35.56 -35.57 -6.66
C ASN A 51 34.83 -36.11 -5.43
N GLN A 52 35.35 -35.86 -4.22
CA GLN A 52 34.71 -36.24 -2.95
C GLN A 52 33.96 -35.07 -2.31
N ILE A 53 34.20 -33.82 -2.76
CA ILE A 53 33.49 -32.65 -2.26
C ILE A 53 32.11 -32.61 -2.91
N VAL A 54 31.06 -32.72 -2.10
CA VAL A 54 29.68 -32.78 -2.57
C VAL A 54 28.96 -31.45 -2.45
N HIS A 55 29.39 -30.56 -1.55
CA HIS A 55 28.81 -29.22 -1.42
C HIS A 55 29.80 -28.24 -0.76
N ILE A 56 29.74 -26.98 -1.17
CA ILE A 56 30.49 -25.87 -0.57
C ILE A 56 29.48 -24.80 -0.18
N TYR A 57 29.45 -24.44 1.09
CA TYR A 57 28.57 -23.41 1.62
C TYR A 57 29.39 -22.20 2.05
N THR A 58 29.15 -21.05 1.41
CA THR A 58 29.78 -19.79 1.82
C THR A 58 29.04 -19.23 3.04
N ILE A 59 29.77 -18.92 4.11
CA ILE A 59 29.21 -18.47 5.39
C ILE A 59 28.79 -17.00 5.26
N PRO A 60 27.49 -16.67 5.39
CA PRO A 60 27.05 -15.28 5.47
C PRO A 60 27.55 -14.63 6.77
N ALA A 61 27.78 -13.31 6.75
CA ALA A 61 28.30 -12.58 7.92
C ALA A 61 27.45 -12.78 9.21
N GLY A 62 26.13 -12.93 9.07
CA GLY A 62 25.21 -13.16 10.19
C GLY A 62 25.22 -14.59 10.77
N ASN A 63 25.91 -15.54 10.14
CA ASN A 63 25.96 -16.95 10.54
C ASN A 63 27.28 -17.30 11.25
N SER A 64 27.94 -16.30 11.83
CA SER A 64 29.11 -16.44 12.70
C SER A 64 28.87 -15.68 14.01
N GLY A 65 29.16 -16.31 15.15
CA GLY A 65 28.82 -15.79 16.47
C GLY A 65 29.87 -16.16 17.50
N PHE A 66 30.04 -15.35 18.54
CA PHE A 66 30.92 -15.67 19.66
C PHE A 66 30.12 -16.24 20.83
N VAL A 67 30.71 -17.18 21.57
CA VAL A 67 30.15 -17.75 22.81
C VAL A 67 30.81 -17.09 24.02
N ASN A 68 32.12 -16.88 23.93
CA ASN A 68 32.94 -16.11 24.86
C ASN A 68 34.19 -15.61 24.12
N PRO A 69 35.10 -14.83 24.73
CA PRO A 69 36.25 -14.25 24.03
C PRO A 69 37.18 -15.25 23.34
N ASN A 70 37.18 -16.53 23.75
CA ASN A 70 38.05 -17.59 23.20
C ASN A 70 37.30 -18.61 22.34
N GLN A 71 35.99 -18.46 22.17
CA GLN A 71 35.15 -19.42 21.44
C GLN A 71 34.26 -18.71 20.43
N VAL A 72 34.40 -19.10 19.17
CA VAL A 72 33.57 -18.64 18.05
C VAL A 72 32.91 -19.83 17.38
N VAL A 73 31.69 -19.65 16.91
CA VAL A 73 30.90 -20.67 16.22
C VAL A 73 30.53 -20.18 14.83
N TYR A 74 30.65 -21.09 13.87
CA TYR A 74 30.20 -20.88 12.50
C TYR A 74 29.02 -21.80 12.22
N SER A 75 28.00 -21.28 11.55
CA SER A 75 26.79 -22.02 11.20
C SER A 75 26.61 -22.11 9.70
N SER A 76 26.16 -23.27 9.24
CA SER A 76 25.66 -23.46 7.87
C SER A 76 24.23 -23.95 7.91
N MET A 77 23.39 -23.35 7.05
CA MET A 77 21.98 -23.66 6.92
C MET A 77 21.70 -24.09 5.48
N LEU A 78 21.44 -25.37 5.27
CA LEU A 78 21.10 -25.95 3.98
C LEU A 78 19.58 -26.16 3.91
N GLY A 79 18.91 -25.30 3.16
CA GLY A 79 17.46 -25.34 2.95
C GLY A 79 16.98 -26.55 2.15
N SER A 80 15.67 -26.78 2.15
CA SER A 80 15.02 -27.91 1.46
C SER A 80 15.09 -27.82 -0.06
N ASP A 81 15.48 -26.66 -0.59
CA ASP A 81 15.73 -26.37 -2.00
C ASP A 81 17.12 -26.85 -2.49
N ILE A 82 18.05 -27.08 -1.57
CA ILE A 82 19.42 -27.53 -1.86
C ILE A 82 19.42 -29.03 -2.21
N GLY A 83 20.16 -29.37 -3.28
CA GLY A 83 20.19 -30.67 -3.97
C GLY A 83 20.55 -31.90 -3.12
N ASP A 84 20.49 -33.05 -3.77
CA ASP A 84 20.65 -34.36 -3.13
C ASP A 84 22.13 -34.77 -3.06
N PHE A 85 22.60 -35.07 -1.86
CA PHE A 85 23.94 -35.64 -1.65
C PHE A 85 24.06 -36.29 -0.28
N ASP A 86 25.03 -37.20 -0.18
CA ASP A 86 25.42 -37.84 1.07
C ASP A 86 26.81 -37.34 1.47
N TRP A 87 27.08 -37.19 2.76
CA TRP A 87 28.35 -36.66 3.26
C TRP A 87 28.68 -37.23 4.64
N ASN A 88 29.97 -37.38 4.94
CA ASN A 88 30.47 -37.89 6.22
C ASN A 88 31.66 -37.07 6.77
N TRP A 89 32.06 -36.02 6.05
CA TRP A 89 33.19 -35.17 6.37
C TRP A 89 32.81 -33.69 6.24
N LEU A 90 33.25 -32.89 7.21
CA LEU A 90 33.08 -31.43 7.24
C LEU A 90 34.42 -30.73 7.41
N GLY A 91 34.61 -29.64 6.68
CA GLY A 91 35.74 -28.74 6.84
C GLY A 91 35.31 -27.28 6.92
N LEU A 92 35.99 -26.50 7.73
CA LEU A 92 35.98 -25.03 7.66
C LEU A 92 37.18 -24.57 6.84
N GLU A 93 36.95 -23.69 5.88
CA GLU A 93 37.99 -23.12 5.02
C GLU A 93 38.06 -21.60 5.21
N SER A 94 39.28 -21.06 5.31
CA SER A 94 39.50 -19.62 5.38
C SER A 94 39.28 -18.94 4.03
N ALA A 95 39.14 -17.61 4.03
CA ALA A 95 39.04 -16.82 2.81
C ALA A 95 40.24 -17.03 1.87
N GLU A 96 41.42 -17.29 2.45
CA GLU A 96 42.69 -17.58 1.77
C GLU A 96 42.83 -19.04 1.31
N GLY A 97 41.79 -19.87 1.45
CA GLY A 97 41.79 -21.26 0.98
C GLY A 97 42.51 -22.25 1.91
N VAL A 98 42.79 -21.85 3.15
CA VAL A 98 43.40 -22.73 4.16
C VAL A 98 42.32 -23.58 4.82
N LEU A 99 42.50 -24.91 4.84
CA LEU A 99 41.64 -25.80 5.61
C LEU A 99 41.89 -25.56 7.09
N PHE A 100 40.95 -24.90 7.76
CA PHE A 100 41.10 -24.35 9.09
C PHE A 100 40.74 -25.35 10.21
N ALA A 101 39.58 -26.01 10.10
CA ALA A 101 39.14 -27.02 11.06
C ALA A 101 38.37 -28.14 10.36
N VAL A 102 38.34 -29.33 10.96
CA VAL A 102 37.74 -30.53 10.37
C VAL A 102 36.87 -31.26 11.40
N ALA A 103 35.78 -31.89 10.95
CA ALA A 103 34.97 -32.80 11.75
C ALA A 103 34.52 -34.03 10.92
N TYR A 104 34.56 -35.21 11.53
CA TYR A 104 34.00 -36.43 10.96
C TYR A 104 32.63 -36.72 11.57
N VAL A 105 31.69 -37.19 10.75
CA VAL A 105 30.36 -37.60 11.20
C VAL A 105 29.97 -38.91 10.54
N PRO A 106 29.05 -39.69 11.15
CA PRO A 106 28.42 -40.80 10.43
C PRO A 106 27.76 -40.30 9.14
N LEU A 107 27.68 -41.14 8.11
CA LEU A 107 27.09 -40.76 6.81
C LEU A 107 25.72 -40.10 6.99
N GLN A 108 25.60 -38.86 6.54
CA GLN A 108 24.40 -38.02 6.59
C GLN A 108 23.85 -37.84 5.18
N GLN A 109 22.54 -37.59 5.10
CA GLN A 109 21.83 -37.43 3.82
C GLN A 109 21.16 -36.06 3.74
N LYS A 110 21.40 -35.34 2.65
CA LYS A 110 20.63 -34.16 2.25
C LYS A 110 19.75 -34.53 1.07
N ARG A 111 18.45 -34.22 1.17
CA ARG A 111 17.43 -34.45 0.15
C ARG A 111 16.69 -33.16 -0.13
N ARG A 112 16.50 -32.86 -1.41
CA ARG A 112 15.75 -31.74 -1.94
C ARG A 112 14.26 -32.08 -1.91
N ASN A 113 13.46 -31.07 -1.63
CA ASN A 113 12.01 -31.17 -1.69
C ASN A 113 11.55 -31.12 -3.15
N ILE A 114 10.94 -32.21 -3.62
CA ILE A 114 10.35 -32.35 -4.95
C ILE A 114 8.95 -32.96 -4.80
N PRO A 115 7.94 -32.21 -4.32
CA PRO A 115 6.59 -32.75 -4.16
C PRO A 115 5.95 -33.11 -5.51
N PRO A 116 5.18 -34.22 -5.61
CA PRO A 116 4.88 -35.20 -4.55
C PRO A 116 5.92 -36.33 -4.41
N LEU A 117 6.98 -36.34 -5.22
CA LEU A 117 7.91 -37.47 -5.40
C LEU A 117 8.89 -37.66 -4.23
N GLN A 118 9.32 -36.58 -3.58
CA GLN A 118 10.32 -36.62 -2.52
C GLN A 118 10.10 -35.47 -1.52
N LEU A 119 9.95 -35.82 -0.25
CA LEU A 119 9.96 -34.85 0.85
C LEU A 119 11.41 -34.48 1.17
N GLY A 120 11.73 -33.18 1.07
CA GLY A 120 13.07 -32.67 1.37
C GLY A 120 13.33 -32.48 2.86
N ASN A 121 14.60 -32.36 3.24
CA ASN A 121 15.02 -32.01 4.59
C ASN A 121 15.85 -30.72 4.63
N ASN A 122 15.79 -30.03 5.77
CA ASN A 122 16.70 -28.93 6.12
C ASN A 122 17.84 -29.49 6.97
N VAL A 123 19.07 -29.06 6.71
CA VAL A 123 20.25 -29.47 7.48
C VAL A 123 20.98 -28.24 8.00
N THR A 124 21.10 -28.14 9.32
CA THR A 124 21.90 -27.11 9.98
C THR A 124 23.12 -27.75 10.64
N ARG A 125 24.30 -27.15 10.46
CA ARG A 125 25.55 -27.57 11.11
C ARG A 125 26.28 -26.39 11.71
N ASN A 126 26.66 -26.56 12.98
CA ASN A 126 27.41 -25.59 13.75
C ASN A 126 28.77 -26.21 14.11
N ILE A 127 29.86 -25.48 13.84
CA ILE A 127 31.20 -25.85 14.29
C ILE A 127 31.68 -24.76 15.24
N LEU A 128 31.88 -25.14 16.49
CA LEU A 128 32.54 -24.31 17.50
C LEU A 128 34.05 -24.52 17.40
N VAL A 129 34.78 -23.42 17.36
CA VAL A 129 36.23 -23.38 17.33
C VAL A 129 36.71 -22.61 18.55
N GLU A 130 37.69 -23.17 19.25
CA GLU A 130 38.25 -22.60 20.46
C GLU A 130 39.75 -22.32 20.30
N PHE A 131 40.14 -21.07 20.55
CA PHE A 131 41.54 -20.65 20.67
C PHE A 131 41.62 -19.30 21.40
N THR A 132 42.79 -18.98 21.97
CA THR A 132 42.95 -17.74 22.75
C THR A 132 42.77 -16.51 21.88
N GLY A 133 41.88 -15.60 22.30
CA GLY A 133 41.58 -14.36 21.57
C GLY A 133 40.75 -14.57 20.30
N ALA A 134 40.00 -15.67 20.19
CA ALA A 134 39.21 -16.01 19.00
C ALA A 134 38.25 -14.90 18.56
N GLN A 135 37.54 -14.27 19.49
CA GLN A 135 36.62 -13.16 19.19
C GLN A 135 37.37 -11.97 18.58
N GLN A 136 38.49 -11.57 19.18
CA GLN A 136 39.29 -10.43 18.73
C GLN A 136 39.93 -10.69 17.36
N LEU A 137 40.50 -11.89 17.15
CA LEU A 137 41.20 -12.22 15.92
C LEU A 137 40.24 -12.37 14.73
N THR A 138 39.03 -12.88 14.94
CA THR A 138 38.02 -13.06 13.89
C THR A 138 37.15 -11.82 13.67
N GLY A 139 37.10 -10.90 14.64
CA GLY A 139 36.27 -9.70 14.59
C GLY A 139 34.77 -9.97 14.74
N ILE A 140 34.36 -11.15 15.20
CA ILE A 140 32.96 -11.53 15.35
C ILE A 140 32.37 -10.87 16.61
N THR A 141 31.30 -10.09 16.44
CA THR A 141 30.66 -9.30 17.51
C THR A 141 29.23 -9.73 17.85
N ILE A 142 28.68 -10.70 17.12
CA ILE A 142 27.33 -11.22 17.34
C ILE A 142 27.38 -12.33 18.39
N ASP A 143 26.62 -12.21 19.48
CA ASP A 143 26.51 -13.26 20.49
C ASP A 143 25.69 -14.44 19.92
N ALA A 144 26.22 -15.66 20.02
CA ALA A 144 25.58 -16.87 19.49
C ALA A 144 24.21 -17.17 20.14
N SER A 145 23.89 -16.62 21.31
CA SER A 145 22.57 -16.73 21.96
C SER A 145 21.46 -16.05 21.16
N THR A 146 21.80 -15.06 20.32
CA THR A 146 20.84 -14.36 19.44
C THR A 146 20.26 -15.26 18.34
N TRP A 147 20.84 -16.44 18.11
CA TRP A 147 20.40 -17.39 17.08
C TRP A 147 19.23 -18.28 17.50
N GLN A 148 18.77 -18.21 18.75
CA GLN A 148 17.55 -18.89 19.17
C GLN A 148 16.33 -18.10 18.69
N HIS A 149 15.63 -18.63 17.68
CA HIS A 149 14.34 -18.08 17.27
C HIS A 149 13.21 -18.64 18.15
N ASP A 150 12.73 -17.85 19.10
CA ASP A 150 11.55 -18.19 19.92
C ASP A 150 10.26 -17.80 19.19
N PHE A 151 9.63 -18.77 18.52
CA PHE A 151 8.33 -18.59 17.86
C PHE A 151 7.14 -18.72 18.82
N THR A 152 7.36 -19.05 20.10
CA THR A 152 6.30 -19.40 21.04
C THR A 152 5.31 -18.26 21.21
N VAL A 153 5.80 -17.02 21.33
CA VAL A 153 4.97 -15.82 21.48
C VAL A 153 4.17 -15.54 20.22
N ARG A 154 4.79 -15.69 19.04
CA ARG A 154 4.12 -15.43 17.76
C ARG A 154 3.00 -16.44 17.50
N LEU A 155 3.24 -17.73 17.74
CA LEU A 155 2.23 -18.78 17.54
C LEU A 155 1.07 -18.62 18.53
N LYS A 156 1.34 -18.40 19.83
CA LYS A 156 0.30 -18.07 20.82
C LYS A 156 -0.53 -16.84 20.40
N GLY A 157 0.12 -15.82 19.84
CA GLY A 157 -0.56 -14.62 19.33
C GLY A 157 -1.40 -14.86 18.08
N ILE A 158 -1.11 -15.90 17.29
CA ILE A 158 -1.93 -16.31 16.14
C ILE A 158 -3.17 -17.05 16.64
N ASP A 159 -3.01 -18.02 17.55
CA ASP A 159 -4.12 -18.81 18.12
C ASP A 159 -5.14 -17.91 18.83
N GLU A 160 -4.66 -16.96 19.63
CA GLU A 160 -5.53 -16.01 20.34
C GLU A 160 -6.23 -15.03 19.38
N ARG A 161 -5.55 -14.61 18.31
CA ARG A 161 -6.16 -13.76 17.26
C ARG A 161 -7.29 -14.51 16.54
N GLU A 162 -7.09 -15.79 16.21
CA GLU A 162 -8.13 -16.59 15.56
C GLU A 162 -9.35 -16.76 16.49
N ARG A 163 -9.12 -17.09 17.76
CA ARG A 163 -10.18 -17.19 18.76
C ARG A 163 -10.95 -15.88 18.89
N LEU A 164 -10.27 -14.74 19.02
CA LEU A 164 -10.91 -13.42 19.10
C LEU A 164 -11.66 -13.05 17.82
N SER A 165 -11.12 -13.37 16.64
CA SER A 165 -11.83 -13.16 15.37
C SER A 165 -13.13 -13.97 15.30
N ASN A 166 -13.11 -15.21 15.76
CA ASN A 166 -14.32 -16.03 15.85
C ASN A 166 -15.29 -15.50 16.92
N ARG A 167 -14.75 -14.99 18.04
CA ARG A 167 -15.54 -14.36 19.10
C ARG A 167 -16.28 -13.12 18.60
N ASP A 168 -15.62 -12.26 17.83
CA ASP A 168 -16.26 -11.05 17.29
C ASP A 168 -17.42 -11.37 16.34
N VAL A 169 -17.33 -12.51 15.63
CA VAL A 169 -18.34 -12.96 14.67
C VAL A 169 -19.50 -13.72 15.32
N TYR A 170 -19.22 -14.62 16.27
CA TYR A 170 -20.21 -15.53 16.87
C TYR A 170 -20.61 -15.15 18.31
N GLY A 171 -19.94 -14.18 18.93
CA GLY A 171 -20.23 -13.66 20.27
C GLY A 171 -19.98 -14.64 21.42
N ARG A 172 -20.67 -14.39 22.54
CA ARG A 172 -20.98 -15.28 23.68
C ARG A 172 -20.66 -16.77 23.46
N ALA A 173 -21.74 -17.37 23.02
CA ALA A 173 -21.94 -18.75 22.71
C ALA A 173 -22.91 -18.74 21.54
N CYS A 174 -22.57 -19.44 20.47
CA CYS A 174 -23.41 -19.56 19.29
C CYS A 174 -23.62 -21.04 19.00
N PHE A 175 -24.81 -21.53 19.30
CA PHE A 175 -25.22 -22.90 18.99
C PHE A 175 -25.94 -22.92 17.64
N PHE A 176 -25.54 -23.83 16.76
CA PHE A 176 -26.14 -23.95 15.43
C PHE A 176 -27.36 -24.88 15.51
N ASP A 177 -28.55 -24.32 15.34
CA ASP A 177 -29.84 -25.05 15.38
C ASP A 177 -29.93 -25.94 16.64
N SER A 178 -30.26 -27.23 16.50
CA SER A 178 -30.34 -28.17 17.62
C SER A 178 -28.99 -28.79 18.03
N GLY A 179 -27.86 -28.23 17.57
CA GLY A 179 -26.52 -28.73 17.86
C GLY A 179 -26.14 -28.58 19.33
N LEU A 180 -25.67 -29.67 19.95
CA LEU A 180 -25.39 -29.75 21.39
C LEU A 180 -26.64 -29.50 22.26
N GLN A 181 -27.83 -29.82 21.77
CA GLN A 181 -29.05 -29.81 22.60
C GLN A 181 -29.11 -31.04 23.50
N LEU A 182 -29.55 -30.85 24.74
CA LEU A 182 -29.83 -31.94 25.66
C LEU A 182 -31.17 -32.59 25.32
N GLU A 183 -31.20 -33.92 25.27
CA GLU A 183 -32.43 -34.69 25.09
C GLU A 183 -32.44 -35.92 26.00
N LYS A 184 -33.64 -36.37 26.36
CA LYS A 184 -33.86 -37.59 27.13
C LYS A 184 -34.43 -38.65 26.20
N VAL A 185 -33.76 -39.81 26.10
CA VAL A 185 -34.24 -40.94 25.32
C VAL A 185 -34.32 -42.18 26.21
N GLY A 186 -35.55 -42.62 26.46
CA GLY A 186 -35.84 -43.60 27.51
C GLY A 186 -35.44 -43.05 28.89
N GLN A 187 -34.52 -43.75 29.56
CA GLN A 187 -33.97 -43.33 30.86
C GLN A 187 -32.61 -42.61 30.75
N ALA A 188 -32.02 -42.50 29.56
CA ALA A 188 -30.71 -41.89 29.36
C ALA A 188 -30.82 -40.42 28.91
N TYR A 189 -29.88 -39.59 29.38
CA TYR A 189 -29.68 -38.24 28.89
C TYR A 189 -28.57 -38.25 27.84
N ARG A 190 -28.77 -37.52 26.73
CA ARG A 190 -27.77 -37.41 25.67
C ARG A 190 -27.70 -35.99 25.11
N LEU A 191 -26.54 -35.66 24.55
CA LEU A 191 -26.26 -34.42 23.85
C LEU A 191 -26.33 -34.68 22.34
N LYS A 192 -27.15 -33.91 21.61
CA LYS A 192 -27.31 -34.05 20.16
C LYS A 192 -26.03 -33.68 19.41
N PRO A 193 -25.74 -34.36 18.29
CA PRO A 193 -24.65 -33.95 17.40
C PRO A 193 -24.88 -32.54 16.86
N GLY A 194 -23.80 -31.83 16.58
CA GLY A 194 -23.84 -30.50 15.99
C GLY A 194 -22.63 -29.66 16.31
N GLN A 195 -22.70 -28.38 15.97
CA GLN A 195 -21.60 -27.44 16.10
C GLN A 195 -21.98 -26.25 16.98
N ALA A 196 -21.02 -25.75 17.74
CA ALA A 196 -21.12 -24.50 18.46
C ALA A 196 -19.80 -23.73 18.42
N TYR A 197 -19.85 -22.42 18.63
CA TYR A 197 -18.68 -21.61 18.98
C TYR A 197 -18.87 -21.05 20.38
N ILE A 198 -17.91 -21.29 21.26
CA ILE A 198 -17.94 -20.84 22.67
C ILE A 198 -16.71 -19.96 22.89
N GLU A 199 -16.90 -18.67 23.18
CA GLU A 199 -15.78 -17.73 23.32
C GLU A 199 -14.81 -17.78 22.12
N GLY A 200 -15.34 -18.00 20.91
CA GLY A 200 -14.55 -18.12 19.68
C GLY A 200 -13.90 -19.50 19.42
N VAL A 201 -13.98 -20.44 20.37
CA VAL A 201 -13.49 -21.82 20.21
C VAL A 201 -14.56 -22.66 19.51
N ARG A 202 -14.19 -23.32 18.40
CA ARG A 202 -15.09 -24.19 17.65
C ARG A 202 -15.24 -25.55 18.34
N VAL A 203 -16.47 -25.88 18.70
CA VAL A 203 -16.86 -27.19 19.24
C VAL A 203 -17.65 -27.95 18.18
N LEU A 204 -17.22 -29.16 17.85
CA LEU A 204 -17.92 -30.05 16.93
C LEU A 204 -18.16 -31.39 17.59
N LEU A 205 -19.44 -31.77 17.71
CA LEU A 205 -19.87 -33.08 18.16
C LEU A 205 -20.42 -33.88 16.97
N PRO A 206 -19.67 -34.86 16.43
CA PRO A 206 -20.07 -35.57 15.21
C PRO A 206 -21.21 -36.58 15.41
N ALA A 207 -21.40 -37.09 16.62
CA ALA A 207 -22.43 -38.09 16.95
C ALA A 207 -23.01 -37.82 18.35
N ALA A 208 -24.22 -38.32 18.64
CA ALA A 208 -24.85 -38.12 19.93
C ALA A 208 -23.98 -38.67 21.08
N LEU A 209 -23.82 -37.89 22.15
CA LEU A 209 -23.01 -38.25 23.32
C LEU A 209 -23.91 -38.52 24.52
N ASN A 210 -23.85 -39.71 25.11
CA ASN A 210 -24.54 -40.00 26.36
C ASN A 210 -23.89 -39.25 27.52
N ILE A 211 -24.72 -38.66 28.38
CA ILE A 211 -24.27 -37.95 29.58
C ILE A 211 -24.98 -38.52 30.81
N THR A 212 -24.27 -38.57 31.93
CA THR A 212 -24.79 -39.16 33.17
C THR A 212 -24.78 -38.11 34.28
N PRO A 213 -25.93 -37.49 34.61
CA PRO A 213 -26.03 -36.58 35.74
C PRO A 213 -25.74 -37.32 37.05
N THR A 214 -24.93 -36.73 37.93
CA THR A 214 -24.57 -37.33 39.24
C THR A 214 -25.69 -37.19 40.27
N SER A 215 -26.56 -36.19 40.13
CA SER A 215 -27.76 -35.98 40.94
C SER A 215 -28.81 -35.23 40.14
N LEU A 216 -30.09 -35.34 40.53
CA LEU A 216 -31.20 -34.58 39.95
C LEU A 216 -32.01 -33.93 41.08
N PRO A 217 -32.44 -32.66 40.94
CA PRO A 217 -32.23 -31.77 39.80
C PRO A 217 -30.79 -31.23 39.70
N THR A 218 -30.31 -30.96 38.50
CA THR A 218 -28.99 -30.35 38.25
C THR A 218 -28.99 -29.51 36.97
N THR A 219 -27.99 -28.65 36.81
CA THR A 219 -27.78 -27.86 35.60
C THR A 219 -26.54 -28.38 34.89
N ALA A 220 -26.67 -28.66 33.59
CA ALA A 220 -25.56 -29.05 32.73
C ALA A 220 -24.92 -27.81 32.08
N TRP A 221 -23.60 -27.80 32.10
CA TRP A 221 -22.74 -26.76 31.51
C TRP A 221 -21.77 -27.41 30.54
N LEU A 222 -21.43 -26.68 29.49
CA LEU A 222 -20.35 -27.00 28.57
C LEU A 222 -19.11 -26.21 29.00
N ASP A 223 -18.06 -26.93 29.39
CA ASP A 223 -16.74 -26.38 29.72
C ASP A 223 -15.84 -26.55 28.49
N VAL A 224 -15.35 -25.45 27.92
CA VAL A 224 -14.57 -25.42 26.68
C VAL A 224 -13.26 -24.68 26.90
N ALA A 225 -12.15 -25.28 26.46
CA ALA A 225 -10.82 -24.69 26.51
C ALA A 225 -10.08 -24.92 25.20
N LEU A 226 -9.13 -24.03 24.91
CA LEU A 226 -8.17 -24.22 23.83
C LEU A 226 -6.84 -24.62 24.47
N GLN A 227 -6.43 -25.88 24.33
CA GLN A 227 -5.31 -26.44 25.07
C GLN A 227 -4.29 -27.09 24.15
N ARG A 228 -3.02 -27.02 24.55
CA ARG A 228 -1.93 -27.68 23.82
C ARG A 228 -2.04 -29.19 23.95
N GLN A 229 -2.04 -29.88 22.81
CA GLN A 229 -1.95 -31.33 22.74
C GLN A 229 -0.81 -31.70 21.79
N SER A 230 0.27 -32.26 22.35
CA SER A 230 1.51 -32.57 21.62
C SER A 230 2.11 -31.32 20.94
N ASN A 231 2.14 -31.32 19.60
CA ASN A 231 2.65 -30.23 18.77
C ASN A 231 1.55 -29.32 18.20
N ASP A 232 0.31 -29.47 18.68
CA ASP A 232 -0.87 -28.73 18.21
C ASP A 232 -1.60 -28.05 19.38
N VAL A 233 -2.51 -27.14 19.07
CA VAL A 233 -3.42 -26.47 20.01
C VAL A 233 -4.84 -26.76 19.55
N VAL A 234 -5.58 -27.53 20.36
CA VAL A 234 -6.88 -28.09 19.96
C VAL A 234 -7.99 -27.68 20.93
N ALA A 235 -9.22 -27.63 20.41
CA ALA A 235 -10.40 -27.42 21.22
C ALA A 235 -10.67 -28.66 22.10
N SER A 236 -10.64 -28.46 23.41
CA SER A 236 -10.99 -29.43 24.44
C SER A 236 -12.30 -29.01 25.09
N TRP A 237 -13.19 -29.96 25.35
CA TRP A 237 -14.46 -29.65 25.97
C TRP A 237 -15.07 -30.85 26.71
N GLN A 238 -15.92 -30.57 27.68
CA GLN A 238 -16.64 -31.57 28.47
C GLN A 238 -17.97 -31.03 29.00
N VAL A 239 -18.88 -31.92 29.37
CA VAL A 239 -20.14 -31.55 30.05
C VAL A 239 -19.95 -31.72 31.55
N VAL A 240 -20.18 -30.63 32.30
CA VAL A 240 -20.05 -30.60 33.77
C VAL A 240 -21.40 -30.25 34.41
N PHE A 241 -21.65 -30.78 35.60
CA PHE A 241 -22.91 -30.60 36.32
C PHE A 241 -22.68 -29.79 37.60
N ALA A 242 -23.31 -28.63 37.72
CA ALA A 242 -23.20 -27.76 38.88
C ALA A 242 -24.36 -26.75 38.92
N ALA A 243 -24.76 -26.31 40.12
CA ALA A 243 -25.78 -25.27 40.28
C ALA A 243 -25.33 -23.91 39.67
N ASN A 244 -24.02 -23.63 39.70
CA ASN A 244 -23.42 -22.48 39.03
C ASN A 244 -21.98 -22.84 38.61
N LYS A 245 -21.56 -22.43 37.39
CA LYS A 245 -20.21 -22.65 36.89
C LYS A 245 -19.71 -21.40 36.14
N ALA A 246 -18.80 -20.67 36.76
CA ALA A 246 -18.12 -19.54 36.13
C ALA A 246 -16.91 -20.00 35.28
N ASP A 247 -16.51 -19.15 34.35
CA ASP A 247 -15.24 -19.26 33.61
C ASP A 247 -14.08 -19.25 34.60
N TYR A 248 -13.03 -20.03 34.32
CA TYR A 248 -11.90 -20.18 35.24
C TYR A 248 -10.61 -20.46 34.47
N VAL A 249 -9.49 -20.31 35.17
CA VAL A 249 -8.18 -20.70 34.66
C VAL A 249 -7.72 -21.93 35.43
N ASP A 250 -7.28 -22.96 34.73
CA ASP A 250 -6.79 -24.19 35.38
C ASP A 250 -5.37 -24.01 35.94
N SER A 251 -4.85 -25.04 36.60
CA SER A 251 -3.49 -25.03 37.17
C SER A 251 -2.38 -24.96 36.11
N ALA A 252 -2.69 -25.21 34.84
CA ALA A 252 -1.76 -25.11 33.72
C ALA A 252 -1.79 -23.71 33.05
N GLY A 253 -2.64 -22.80 33.53
CA GLY A 253 -2.79 -21.46 32.98
C GLY A 253 -3.70 -21.39 31.74
N VAL A 254 -4.47 -22.45 31.47
CA VAL A 254 -5.41 -22.50 30.35
C VAL A 254 -6.76 -21.91 30.78
N SER A 255 -7.34 -21.06 29.94
CA SER A 255 -8.66 -20.47 30.19
C SER A 255 -9.77 -21.42 29.75
N HIS A 256 -10.70 -21.67 30.66
CA HIS A 256 -11.89 -22.50 30.50
C HIS A 256 -13.14 -21.63 30.47
N TYR A 257 -13.92 -21.76 29.41
CA TYR A 257 -15.14 -21.00 29.15
C TYR A 257 -16.36 -21.90 29.38
N CYS A 258 -17.14 -21.55 30.39
CA CYS A 258 -18.30 -22.30 30.84
C CYS A 258 -19.59 -21.64 30.33
N VAL A 259 -20.41 -22.42 29.61
CA VAL A 259 -21.70 -21.98 29.07
C VAL A 259 -22.79 -22.97 29.45
N VAL A 260 -23.93 -22.46 29.92
CA VAL A 260 -25.06 -23.30 30.33
C VAL A 260 -25.70 -23.98 29.12
N LEU A 261 -25.99 -25.27 29.23
CA LEU A 261 -26.74 -26.05 28.24
C LEU A 261 -28.21 -26.17 28.62
N GLY A 262 -28.51 -26.48 29.88
CA GLY A 262 -29.89 -26.65 30.32
C GLY A 262 -30.03 -27.25 31.71
N ASP A 263 -31.24 -27.18 32.24
CA ASP A 263 -31.63 -27.73 33.53
C ASP A 263 -32.26 -29.11 33.36
N LEU A 264 -31.81 -30.08 34.15
CA LEU A 264 -32.23 -31.46 34.10
C LEU A 264 -32.97 -31.83 35.40
N THR A 265 -34.16 -32.40 35.24
CA THR A 265 -34.96 -32.98 36.32
C THR A 265 -35.33 -34.41 35.96
N SER A 266 -35.86 -35.19 36.91
CA SER A 266 -36.33 -36.56 36.62
C SER A 266 -37.44 -36.61 35.57
N ALA A 267 -38.24 -35.55 35.42
CA ALA A 267 -39.41 -35.49 34.54
C ALA A 267 -39.18 -34.69 33.24
N ALA A 268 -38.32 -33.67 33.24
CA ALA A 268 -38.19 -32.71 32.14
C ALA A 268 -36.76 -32.18 31.97
N ILE A 269 -36.46 -31.72 30.75
CA ILE A 269 -35.26 -30.95 30.40
C ILE A 269 -35.72 -29.55 29.99
N THR A 270 -35.10 -28.52 30.56
CA THR A 270 -35.28 -27.12 30.14
C THR A 270 -34.02 -26.66 29.42
N ASP A 271 -34.13 -26.35 28.13
CA ASP A 271 -33.02 -25.82 27.33
C ASP A 271 -32.71 -24.37 27.75
N ARG A 272 -31.44 -24.09 28.06
CA ARG A 272 -30.99 -22.76 28.51
C ARG A 272 -29.98 -22.15 27.53
N ARG A 273 -29.74 -22.78 26.38
CA ARG A 273 -28.84 -22.27 25.34
C ARG A 273 -29.44 -21.01 24.71
N ALA A 274 -28.60 -20.01 24.44
CA ALA A 274 -28.93 -18.90 23.56
C ALA A 274 -28.88 -19.40 22.10
N MET A 275 -29.98 -19.97 21.62
CA MET A 275 -30.07 -20.57 20.29
C MET A 275 -30.43 -19.50 19.25
N GLU A 276 -29.57 -19.37 18.23
CA GLU A 276 -29.91 -18.67 16.99
C GLU A 276 -30.27 -19.72 15.93
N PRO A 277 -31.33 -19.53 15.11
CA PRO A 277 -31.80 -20.52 14.14
C PRO A 277 -30.90 -20.58 12.88
N ILE A 278 -29.59 -20.70 13.08
CA ILE A 278 -28.56 -20.74 12.04
C ILE A 278 -28.46 -22.17 11.50
N LYS A 279 -29.03 -22.40 10.32
CA LYS A 279 -29.08 -23.71 9.65
C LYS A 279 -27.97 -23.93 8.61
N GLY A 280 -27.08 -22.95 8.41
CA GLY A 280 -26.03 -22.95 7.39
C GLY A 280 -24.93 -21.92 7.68
N PRO A 281 -24.05 -21.60 6.70
CA PRO A 281 -23.01 -20.57 6.86
C PRO A 281 -23.59 -19.24 7.34
N LEU A 282 -22.95 -18.59 8.32
CA LEU A 282 -23.46 -17.36 8.92
C LEU A 282 -23.78 -16.27 7.89
N LEU A 283 -22.94 -16.14 6.85
CA LEU A 283 -23.16 -15.18 5.77
C LEU A 283 -24.44 -15.45 4.98
N GLN A 284 -24.76 -16.73 4.73
CA GLN A 284 -26.03 -17.11 4.07
C GLN A 284 -27.22 -16.92 5.00
N HIS A 285 -27.05 -17.17 6.30
CA HIS A 285 -28.08 -16.87 7.30
C HIS A 285 -28.38 -15.37 7.40
N LEU A 286 -27.35 -14.53 7.34
CA LEU A 286 -27.50 -13.06 7.31
C LEU A 286 -28.07 -12.58 5.97
N ALA A 287 -27.64 -13.16 4.85
CA ALA A 287 -28.14 -12.80 3.52
C ALA A 287 -29.58 -13.28 3.26
N ALA A 288 -30.05 -14.32 3.95
CA ALA A 288 -31.39 -14.88 3.80
C ALA A 288 -32.46 -14.18 4.66
N ARG A 289 -32.11 -13.20 5.52
CA ARG A 289 -33.08 -12.42 6.29
C ARG A 289 -33.77 -11.38 5.40
N VAL A 290 -34.75 -11.83 4.60
CA VAL A 290 -35.68 -10.96 3.88
C VAL A 290 -36.99 -10.94 4.67
N GLY A 291 -37.29 -9.83 5.36
CA GLY A 291 -38.50 -9.66 6.16
C GLY A 291 -38.47 -8.47 7.13
N THR A 292 -39.64 -8.03 7.59
CA THR A 292 -39.82 -6.90 8.51
C THR A 292 -39.52 -7.33 9.95
N TYR A 293 -38.55 -6.68 10.61
CA TYR A 293 -38.17 -6.97 11.99
C TYR A 293 -38.47 -5.77 12.90
N PRO A 294 -39.21 -5.95 14.02
CA PRO A 294 -39.68 -4.84 14.86
C PRO A 294 -38.57 -3.98 15.51
N GLU A 295 -37.35 -4.51 15.65
CA GLU A 295 -36.28 -3.88 16.46
C GLU A 295 -35.06 -3.41 15.64
N LEU A 296 -35.11 -3.48 14.30
CA LEU A 296 -34.01 -3.00 13.45
C LEU A 296 -34.13 -1.48 13.21
N ARG A 297 -33.05 -0.75 13.54
CA ARG A 297 -32.97 0.74 13.48
C ARG A 297 -33.11 1.32 12.07
N ALA A 298 -33.04 0.48 11.04
CA ALA A 298 -33.36 0.80 9.67
C ALA A 298 -34.44 -0.19 9.20
N GLN A 299 -35.70 0.17 9.46
CA GLN A 299 -36.80 -0.45 8.73
C GLN A 299 -36.54 -0.17 7.24
N ALA A 300 -36.61 -1.20 6.39
CA ALA A 300 -36.77 -0.97 4.97
C ALA A 300 -38.13 -0.25 4.83
N THR A 301 -38.11 1.07 4.62
CA THR A 301 -39.32 1.89 4.48
C THR A 301 -40.20 1.28 3.40
N THR A 302 -41.37 0.80 3.78
CA THR A 302 -42.43 0.37 2.87
C THR A 302 -43.02 1.60 2.16
N LYS A 303 -43.79 1.38 1.09
CA LYS A 303 -44.44 2.51 0.39
C LYS A 303 -45.39 3.28 1.32
N GLU A 304 -46.03 2.61 2.27
CA GLU A 304 -46.79 3.27 3.34
C GLU A 304 -45.92 4.14 4.26
N ASP A 305 -44.71 3.72 4.63
CA ASP A 305 -43.85 4.44 5.60
C ASP A 305 -43.32 5.79 5.09
N VAL A 306 -43.38 6.02 3.77
CA VAL A 306 -43.03 7.29 3.10
C VAL A 306 -44.24 7.98 2.46
N ASP A 307 -45.46 7.62 2.88
CA ASP A 307 -46.73 8.13 2.34
C ASP A 307 -46.90 7.93 0.80
N LEU A 308 -46.11 7.05 0.19
CA LEU A 308 -46.22 6.69 -1.23
C LEU A 308 -47.34 5.66 -1.49
N GLY A 309 -47.91 5.04 -0.45
CA GLY A 309 -49.04 4.10 -0.54
C GLY A 309 -50.37 4.76 -0.97
N ASN A 310 -50.51 6.07 -0.78
CA ASN A 310 -51.69 6.86 -1.16
C ASN A 310 -51.58 7.52 -2.54
N ILE A 311 -50.45 7.36 -3.25
CA ILE A 311 -50.37 7.76 -4.65
C ILE A 311 -51.13 6.69 -5.44
N PRO A 312 -52.26 7.02 -6.11
CA PRO A 312 -52.98 6.04 -6.88
C PRO A 312 -52.04 5.45 -7.92
N ASN A 313 -51.78 4.15 -7.85
CA ASN A 313 -51.09 3.40 -8.90
C ASN A 313 -52.00 3.23 -10.14
N ALA A 314 -52.94 4.17 -10.33
CA ALA A 314 -53.85 4.23 -11.45
C ALA A 314 -53.04 4.66 -12.66
N ILE A 315 -52.85 3.71 -13.58
CA ILE A 315 -52.54 4.01 -14.96
C ILE A 315 -53.68 4.94 -15.45
N SER A 316 -53.43 6.25 -15.47
CA SER A 316 -54.32 7.20 -16.13
C SER A 316 -53.95 7.20 -17.61
N ASP A 317 -54.81 6.59 -18.42
CA ASP A 317 -54.77 6.64 -19.89
C ASP A 317 -55.45 7.92 -20.44
N ASP A 318 -56.05 8.73 -19.56
CA ASP A 318 -56.62 10.02 -19.92
C ASP A 318 -55.53 11.05 -20.25
N ALA A 319 -55.47 11.44 -21.52
CA ALA A 319 -54.52 12.38 -22.08
C ALA A 319 -54.71 13.84 -21.61
N SER A 320 -55.79 14.16 -20.90
CA SER A 320 -56.14 15.53 -20.49
C SER A 320 -55.78 15.89 -19.04
N SER A 321 -55.41 14.92 -18.20
CA SER A 321 -55.18 15.13 -16.76
C SER A 321 -53.87 15.88 -16.44
N ASN A 322 -53.91 16.82 -15.48
CA ASN A 322 -52.78 17.69 -15.12
C ASN A 322 -52.44 17.74 -13.61
N SER A 323 -52.90 16.77 -12.82
CA SER A 323 -52.73 16.75 -11.36
C SER A 323 -51.30 16.44 -10.89
N SER A 324 -50.83 17.14 -9.85
CA SER A 324 -49.53 16.91 -9.18
C SER A 324 -49.51 15.72 -8.22
N SER A 325 -50.64 15.03 -8.07
CA SER A 325 -50.81 13.86 -7.20
C SER A 325 -50.62 12.50 -7.93
N ILE A 326 -50.09 12.52 -9.15
CA ILE A 326 -49.83 11.34 -10.00
C ILE A 326 -48.35 11.36 -10.42
N LEU A 327 -47.64 10.22 -10.33
CA LEU A 327 -46.23 10.07 -10.72
C LEU A 327 -45.96 10.63 -12.13
N ALA A 328 -44.87 11.39 -12.29
CA ALA A 328 -44.49 12.18 -13.48
C ALA A 328 -45.12 11.67 -14.79
N THR A 329 -46.23 12.31 -15.12
CA THR A 329 -47.36 11.79 -15.89
C THR A 329 -47.08 11.58 -17.38
N THR A 330 -47.89 10.72 -18.00
CA THR A 330 -48.19 10.63 -19.45
C THR A 330 -48.25 12.00 -20.14
N LYS A 331 -48.58 13.09 -19.43
CA LYS A 331 -48.51 14.50 -19.86
C LYS A 331 -47.14 14.95 -20.34
N ALA A 332 -46.04 14.53 -19.70
CA ALA A 332 -44.69 14.88 -20.15
C ALA A 332 -44.37 14.19 -21.48
N VAL A 333 -44.77 12.92 -21.62
CA VAL A 333 -44.63 12.15 -22.86
C VAL A 333 -45.54 12.71 -23.96
N HIS A 334 -46.78 13.07 -23.64
CA HIS A 334 -47.72 13.69 -24.60
C HIS A 334 -47.26 15.10 -25.02
N GLY A 335 -46.79 15.93 -24.09
CA GLY A 335 -46.23 17.24 -24.41
C GLY A 335 -45.03 17.13 -25.35
N VAL A 336 -44.18 16.11 -25.16
CA VAL A 336 -43.11 15.80 -26.12
C VAL A 336 -43.68 15.28 -27.45
N GLN A 337 -44.66 14.37 -27.44
CA GLN A 337 -45.26 13.84 -28.67
C GLN A 337 -45.98 14.91 -29.50
N VAL A 338 -46.73 15.83 -28.89
CA VAL A 338 -47.40 16.94 -29.58
C VAL A 338 -46.37 17.91 -30.16
N ASN A 339 -45.32 18.25 -29.40
CA ASN A 339 -44.25 19.10 -29.90
C ASN A 339 -43.49 18.42 -31.06
N VAL A 340 -43.21 17.12 -30.96
CA VAL A 340 -42.58 16.34 -32.03
C VAL A 340 -43.49 16.23 -33.25
N ALA A 341 -44.78 15.96 -33.07
CA ALA A 341 -45.75 15.90 -34.16
C ALA A 341 -45.86 17.25 -34.89
N ALA A 342 -45.94 18.36 -34.15
CA ALA A 342 -45.95 19.71 -34.71
C ALA A 342 -44.63 20.08 -35.44
N LEU A 343 -43.51 19.48 -35.05
CA LEU A 343 -42.23 19.58 -35.75
C LEU A 343 -42.19 18.74 -37.03
N VAL A 344 -42.81 17.55 -37.02
CA VAL A 344 -42.85 16.62 -38.15
C VAL A 344 -43.86 17.05 -39.21
N ASP A 345 -45.03 17.59 -38.83
CA ASP A 345 -46.06 18.06 -39.76
C ASP A 345 -45.85 19.50 -40.25
N GLY A 346 -44.87 20.22 -39.67
CA GLY A 346 -44.48 21.57 -40.07
C GLY A 346 -45.29 22.69 -39.42
N THR A 347 -46.24 22.40 -38.52
CA THR A 347 -47.02 23.41 -37.78
C THR A 347 -46.13 24.31 -36.92
N THR A 348 -45.05 23.75 -36.36
CA THR A 348 -44.01 24.51 -35.63
C THR A 348 -42.64 24.31 -36.28
N PRO A 349 -42.00 25.34 -36.85
CA PRO A 349 -40.68 25.20 -37.44
C PRO A 349 -39.61 24.92 -36.36
N ALA A 350 -38.72 23.96 -36.61
CA ALA A 350 -37.53 23.76 -35.78
C ALA A 350 -36.74 25.06 -35.63
N GLY A 351 -36.23 25.37 -34.44
CA GLY A 351 -35.78 26.72 -34.06
C GLY A 351 -34.87 27.45 -35.08
N LYS A 352 -33.98 26.74 -35.80
CA LYS A 352 -33.14 27.33 -36.85
C LYS A 352 -33.82 27.47 -38.23
N ALA A 353 -34.85 26.67 -38.53
CA ALA A 353 -35.61 26.71 -39.79
C ALA A 353 -36.71 27.81 -39.81
N LYS A 354 -37.12 28.33 -38.64
CA LYS A 354 -38.14 29.40 -38.54
C LYS A 354 -37.78 30.66 -39.34
N GLN A 355 -36.51 30.92 -39.59
CA GLN A 355 -36.04 32.10 -40.35
C GLN A 355 -36.41 32.06 -41.85
N LEU A 356 -36.63 30.87 -42.42
CA LEU A 356 -37.05 30.62 -43.80
C LEU A 356 -38.56 30.42 -43.97
N ALA A 357 -39.34 30.41 -42.87
CA ALA A 357 -40.80 30.32 -42.90
C ALA A 357 -41.47 31.49 -43.66
N THR A 358 -40.74 32.59 -43.87
CA THR A 358 -41.09 33.62 -44.85
C THR A 358 -40.07 33.56 -45.98
N ALA A 359 -40.52 33.28 -47.20
CA ALA A 359 -39.66 33.19 -48.38
C ALA A 359 -38.72 34.40 -48.49
N ARG A 360 -37.43 34.13 -48.72
CA ARG A 360 -36.42 35.18 -48.85
C ARG A 360 -36.07 35.38 -50.31
N LYS A 361 -35.93 36.65 -50.70
CA LYS A 361 -35.52 37.02 -52.05
C LYS A 361 -34.01 36.88 -52.17
N ILE A 362 -33.55 36.01 -53.05
CA ILE A 362 -32.15 35.91 -53.46
C ILE A 362 -32.00 36.74 -54.73
N ALA A 363 -31.16 37.78 -54.68
CA ALA A 363 -30.96 38.70 -55.79
C ALA A 363 -29.47 38.90 -56.06
N ILE A 364 -29.12 38.95 -57.35
CA ILE A 364 -27.80 39.36 -57.83
C ILE A 364 -27.97 40.70 -58.53
N SER A 365 -27.11 41.66 -58.18
CA SER A 365 -27.08 43.00 -58.77
C SER A 365 -25.65 43.42 -59.08
N GLY A 366 -25.43 44.14 -60.19
CA GLY A 366 -24.12 44.56 -60.67
C GLY A 366 -23.99 44.30 -62.17
N ALA A 367 -22.87 43.69 -62.59
CA ALA A 367 -22.60 43.36 -64.01
C ALA A 367 -23.61 42.36 -64.63
N GLY A 368 -24.48 41.75 -63.83
CA GLY A 368 -25.69 41.08 -64.28
C GLY A 368 -26.77 41.17 -63.20
N THR A 369 -28.04 41.13 -63.60
CA THR A 369 -29.19 41.25 -62.70
C THR A 369 -30.12 40.05 -62.83
N GLY A 370 -30.61 39.56 -61.70
CA GLY A 370 -31.63 38.53 -61.60
C GLY A 370 -32.09 38.36 -60.16
N ASN A 371 -33.34 37.93 -59.93
CA ASN A 371 -33.79 37.57 -58.59
C ASN A 371 -34.84 36.45 -58.62
N VAL A 372 -34.91 35.68 -57.53
CA VAL A 372 -35.91 34.63 -57.27
C VAL A 372 -36.19 34.54 -55.78
N SER A 373 -37.42 34.15 -55.40
CA SER A 373 -37.77 33.88 -54.01
C SER A 373 -37.51 32.41 -53.67
N PHE A 374 -36.92 32.15 -52.51
CA PHE A 374 -36.62 30.81 -52.02
C PHE A 374 -37.10 30.65 -50.57
N ASP A 375 -37.85 29.58 -50.31
CA ASP A 375 -38.34 29.19 -48.98
C ASP A 375 -37.90 27.78 -48.57
N GLY A 376 -37.09 27.10 -49.38
CA GLY A 376 -36.57 25.76 -49.09
C GLY A 376 -37.52 24.61 -49.42
N SER A 377 -38.71 24.87 -49.98
CA SER A 377 -39.68 23.80 -50.29
C SER A 377 -39.28 22.96 -51.51
N GLN A 378 -38.67 23.58 -52.54
CA GLN A 378 -38.13 22.93 -53.74
C GLN A 378 -36.94 23.72 -54.32
N ASP A 379 -36.18 23.10 -55.22
CA ASP A 379 -35.12 23.78 -55.97
C ASP A 379 -35.69 24.91 -56.84
N VAL A 380 -34.97 26.04 -56.93
CA VAL A 380 -35.34 27.18 -57.76
C VAL A 380 -34.22 27.56 -58.72
N THR A 381 -34.56 27.94 -59.95
CA THR A 381 -33.61 28.43 -60.96
C THR A 381 -33.62 29.96 -61.01
N LEU A 382 -32.45 30.59 -60.83
CA LEU A 382 -32.27 32.03 -60.95
C LEU A 382 -31.74 32.40 -62.34
N ASN A 383 -32.60 32.98 -63.18
CA ASN A 383 -32.18 33.46 -64.50
C ASN A 383 -31.46 34.81 -64.38
N LEU A 384 -30.23 34.89 -64.93
CA LEU A 384 -29.39 36.08 -64.88
C LEU A 384 -29.35 36.80 -66.23
N THR A 385 -29.48 38.13 -66.23
CA THR A 385 -29.30 38.98 -67.42
C THR A 385 -28.06 39.84 -67.27
N LEU A 386 -27.10 39.76 -68.19
CA LEU A 386 -25.85 40.54 -68.15
C LEU A 386 -26.06 42.00 -68.59
N ALA A 387 -25.34 42.93 -67.97
CA ALA A 387 -25.25 44.32 -68.39
C ALA A 387 -24.33 44.47 -69.63
N ASP A 388 -24.48 45.56 -70.38
CA ASP A 388 -23.59 45.85 -71.52
C ASP A 388 -22.17 46.18 -71.05
N SER A 389 -21.16 45.72 -71.79
CA SER A 389 -19.74 45.87 -71.41
C SER A 389 -19.19 47.27 -71.68
N GLY A 390 -19.95 48.11 -72.40
CA GLY A 390 -19.51 49.44 -72.85
C GLY A 390 -18.57 49.43 -74.07
N ALA A 391 -18.12 48.26 -74.56
CA ALA A 391 -17.41 48.16 -75.82
C ALA A 391 -18.40 48.16 -77.01
N PRO A 392 -18.17 48.96 -78.07
CA PRO A 392 -19.01 48.91 -79.26
C PRO A 392 -18.98 47.51 -79.88
N ALA A 393 -20.15 46.95 -80.16
CA ALA A 393 -20.25 45.68 -80.86
C ALA A 393 -19.63 45.80 -82.26
N GLY A 394 -18.73 44.89 -82.63
CA GLY A 394 -17.99 44.95 -83.89
C GLY A 394 -16.82 43.96 -83.99
N THR A 395 -16.19 43.89 -85.16
CA THR A 395 -15.06 42.98 -85.47
C THR A 395 -13.71 43.67 -85.37
N TYR A 396 -12.79 43.09 -84.61
CA TYR A 396 -11.41 43.52 -84.40
C TYR A 396 -10.47 42.44 -84.93
N THR A 397 -9.61 42.77 -85.90
CA THR A 397 -8.63 41.94 -86.65
C THR A 397 -9.06 40.50 -87.02
N LYS A 398 -9.43 39.64 -86.07
CA LYS A 398 -10.00 38.29 -86.29
C LYS A 398 -11.16 37.89 -85.36
N VAL A 399 -11.66 38.74 -84.47
CA VAL A 399 -12.76 38.42 -83.53
C VAL A 399 -13.85 39.49 -83.50
N THR A 400 -15.10 39.07 -83.49
CA THR A 400 -16.30 39.91 -83.38
C THR A 400 -16.92 39.76 -82.01
N ILE A 401 -17.24 40.88 -81.36
CA ILE A 401 -17.93 40.89 -80.06
C ILE A 401 -19.33 41.52 -80.17
N ASN A 402 -20.27 41.08 -79.33
CA ASN A 402 -21.56 41.75 -79.13
C ASN A 402 -21.49 42.88 -78.09
N ALA A 403 -22.61 43.57 -77.85
CA ALA A 403 -22.70 44.69 -76.90
C ALA A 403 -22.45 44.28 -75.42
N LYS A 404 -22.51 42.98 -75.12
CA LYS A 404 -22.13 42.42 -73.82
C LYS A 404 -20.63 42.12 -73.72
N GLY A 405 -19.85 42.37 -74.78
CA GLY A 405 -18.41 42.10 -74.87
C GLY A 405 -18.06 40.63 -75.12
N LEU A 406 -19.05 39.78 -75.38
CA LEU A 406 -18.83 38.35 -75.66
C LEU A 406 -18.44 38.18 -77.12
N VAL A 407 -17.43 37.34 -77.39
CA VAL A 407 -17.02 36.98 -78.75
C VAL A 407 -18.14 36.15 -79.40
N THR A 408 -18.76 36.70 -80.43
CA THR A 408 -19.85 36.06 -81.17
C THR A 408 -19.42 35.48 -82.51
N ALA A 409 -18.21 35.80 -82.99
CA ALA A 409 -17.58 35.14 -84.13
C ALA A 409 -16.06 35.31 -84.10
N GLY A 410 -15.31 34.39 -84.73
CA GLY A 410 -13.87 34.51 -84.94
C GLY A 410 -13.48 33.93 -86.30
N GLY A 411 -12.42 34.46 -86.91
CA GLY A 411 -11.81 33.94 -88.14
C GLY A 411 -10.55 33.14 -87.85
N ALA A 412 -10.28 32.11 -88.65
CA ALA A 412 -9.00 31.39 -88.61
C ALA A 412 -7.84 32.29 -89.08
N LEU A 413 -6.65 32.13 -88.47
CA LEU A 413 -5.43 32.78 -88.94
C LEU A 413 -5.08 32.26 -90.35
N VAL A 414 -4.73 33.17 -91.25
CA VAL A 414 -4.26 32.83 -92.60
C VAL A 414 -2.79 33.17 -92.73
N ALA A 415 -2.10 32.53 -93.67
CA ALA A 415 -0.66 32.71 -93.87
C ALA A 415 -0.21 34.16 -94.13
N ALA A 416 -1.12 35.05 -94.58
CA ALA A 416 -0.83 36.49 -94.72
C ALA A 416 -0.72 37.24 -93.37
N ASP A 417 -1.17 36.62 -92.29
CA ASP A 417 -1.04 37.11 -90.92
C ASP A 417 0.38 36.82 -90.34
N ILE A 418 1.30 36.20 -91.11
CA ILE A 418 2.72 35.86 -90.77
C ILE A 418 3.67 36.17 -91.97
N PRO A 419 4.80 36.90 -91.85
CA PRO A 419 5.68 37.21 -92.99
C PRO A 419 6.58 36.03 -93.48
N ASN A 420 6.92 35.97 -94.79
CA ASN A 420 7.61 34.85 -95.47
C ASN A 420 9.13 35.10 -95.76
N LEU A 421 10.04 34.14 -95.50
CA LEU A 421 11.49 34.18 -95.81
C LEU A 421 11.98 32.89 -96.50
N ASP A 422 12.39 32.94 -97.79
CA ASP A 422 12.84 31.77 -98.58
C ASP A 422 14.35 31.78 -98.94
N TRP A 423 14.85 30.60 -99.37
CA TRP A 423 16.26 30.25 -99.62
C TRP A 423 16.96 31.02 -100.76
N SER A 424 16.21 31.68 -101.66
CA SER A 424 16.75 32.59 -102.68
C SER A 424 17.27 33.91 -102.09
N LYS A 425 16.94 34.18 -100.82
CA LYS A 425 17.40 35.36 -100.08
C LYS A 425 18.71 35.14 -99.31
N ILE A 426 19.41 34.00 -99.48
CA ILE A 426 20.73 33.73 -98.88
C ILE A 426 21.79 33.43 -99.96
N THR A 427 22.61 34.42 -100.29
CA THR A 427 23.60 34.38 -101.39
C THR A 427 25.06 34.07 -100.95
N THR A 428 25.30 33.77 -99.67
CA THR A 428 26.63 33.41 -99.12
C THR A 428 26.53 32.41 -97.95
N GLY A 429 27.51 31.50 -97.78
CA GLY A 429 27.56 30.56 -96.64
C GLY A 429 27.29 29.07 -96.95
N LYS A 430 27.45 28.63 -98.21
CA LYS A 430 27.36 27.21 -98.61
C LYS A 430 28.54 26.41 -98.02
N PRO A 431 28.33 25.33 -97.23
CA PRO A 431 29.43 24.53 -96.69
C PRO A 431 30.16 23.69 -97.74
N SER A 432 31.47 23.56 -97.54
CA SER A 432 32.47 22.92 -98.42
C SER A 432 33.11 21.69 -97.78
N THR A 433 32.39 21.00 -96.88
CA THR A 433 32.86 19.81 -96.14
C THR A 433 32.04 18.57 -96.49
N LEU A 434 32.64 17.39 -96.34
CA LEU A 434 32.00 16.09 -96.65
C LEU A 434 30.71 15.83 -95.85
N ASP A 435 30.60 16.38 -94.64
CA ASP A 435 29.38 16.36 -93.81
C ASP A 435 28.28 17.29 -94.37
N GLY A 436 28.66 18.39 -95.04
CA GLY A 436 27.74 19.25 -95.79
C GLY A 436 27.17 18.63 -97.06
N TYR A 437 27.70 17.47 -97.49
CA TYR A 437 27.25 16.72 -98.69
C TYR A 437 26.70 15.31 -98.40
N GLY A 438 26.77 14.82 -97.15
CA GLY A 438 26.19 13.52 -96.75
C GLY A 438 27.03 12.26 -97.00
N ILE A 439 28.38 12.32 -96.91
CA ILE A 439 29.30 11.18 -97.08
C ILE A 439 29.86 10.72 -95.71
N THR A 440 29.81 9.42 -95.34
CA THR A 440 30.16 8.93 -93.97
C THR A 440 31.19 7.78 -93.84
N ASN A 441 31.75 7.22 -94.90
CA ASN A 441 32.68 6.06 -94.84
C ASN A 441 34.17 6.37 -95.16
N ALA A 442 34.66 7.54 -94.73
CA ALA A 442 36.09 7.91 -94.82
C ALA A 442 36.74 7.98 -93.42
N ILE A 443 38.03 7.61 -93.31
CA ILE A 443 38.83 7.68 -92.08
C ILE A 443 39.80 8.87 -92.17
N PRO A 444 39.69 9.91 -91.33
CA PRO A 444 40.61 11.04 -91.30
C PRO A 444 41.96 10.69 -90.64
N THR A 445 43.07 11.17 -91.20
CA THR A 445 44.40 11.11 -90.58
C THR A 445 44.60 12.32 -89.65
N GLY A 446 44.24 12.16 -88.37
CA GLY A 446 44.38 13.13 -87.26
C GLY A 446 43.84 12.55 -85.95
N LEU A 447 44.02 13.22 -84.78
CA LEU A 447 43.56 12.73 -83.46
C LEU A 447 42.11 12.22 -83.52
N THR A 448 41.91 10.95 -83.17
CA THR A 448 40.65 10.21 -83.34
C THR A 448 40.02 9.91 -81.99
N ASN A 449 38.69 9.96 -81.90
CA ASN A 449 37.88 9.50 -80.76
C ASN A 449 37.51 7.99 -80.83
N LYS A 450 38.28 7.18 -81.58
CA LYS A 450 38.07 5.73 -81.69
C LYS A 450 38.56 5.03 -80.41
N ARG A 451 37.64 4.29 -79.78
CA ARG A 451 37.83 3.56 -78.52
C ARG A 451 38.54 2.22 -78.78
N PRO A 452 39.61 1.87 -78.05
CA PRO A 452 40.06 0.49 -78.00
C PRO A 452 38.98 -0.36 -77.30
N GLN A 453 38.31 -1.24 -78.04
CA GLN A 453 37.32 -2.16 -77.50
C GLN A 453 37.92 -3.58 -77.48
N LEU A 454 38.19 -4.11 -76.29
CA LEU A 454 38.60 -5.50 -76.10
C LEU A 454 37.33 -6.36 -75.99
N TYR A 455 36.86 -6.95 -77.10
CA TYR A 455 35.65 -7.80 -77.15
C TYR A 455 36.01 -9.29 -77.36
N ALA A 456 35.14 -10.18 -76.86
CA ALA A 456 35.15 -11.64 -77.03
C ALA A 456 33.93 -12.08 -77.89
N PRO A 457 34.03 -13.04 -78.82
CA PRO A 457 33.30 -13.01 -80.10
C PRO A 457 31.80 -13.38 -80.17
N GLU A 458 31.09 -13.81 -79.13
CA GLU A 458 29.69 -14.35 -79.19
C GLU A 458 28.96 -14.13 -77.81
N PRO A 459 27.60 -14.18 -77.68
CA PRO A 459 26.79 -12.97 -77.47
C PRO A 459 25.96 -12.86 -76.15
N GLY A 460 25.76 -11.60 -75.70
CA GLY A 460 24.64 -11.10 -74.85
C GLY A 460 25.04 -10.63 -73.43
N ARG A 461 24.68 -9.47 -72.84
CA ARG A 461 23.76 -8.32 -73.08
C ARG A 461 24.43 -7.03 -72.50
N HIS A 462 24.01 -5.86 -73.01
CA HIS A 462 24.65 -4.52 -73.06
C HIS A 462 25.13 -3.90 -71.73
N TYR A 463 26.08 -2.95 -71.63
CA TYR A 463 26.46 -1.85 -72.54
C TYR A 463 27.96 -1.79 -72.88
N ASN A 464 28.40 -1.74 -74.12
CA ASN A 464 27.88 -2.34 -75.35
C ASN A 464 28.99 -3.26 -75.92
N GLN A 465 29.50 -4.09 -74.99
CA GLN A 465 30.25 -5.34 -75.15
C GLN A 465 31.74 -5.22 -75.50
N GLY A 466 32.48 -4.69 -74.53
CA GLY A 466 33.81 -5.17 -74.12
C GLY A 466 33.81 -5.21 -72.58
N ALA A 467 34.58 -6.09 -71.93
CA ALA A 467 34.59 -6.22 -70.45
C ALA A 467 35.15 -4.97 -69.74
N MET A 468 35.97 -4.21 -70.46
CA MET A 468 36.62 -2.98 -70.01
C MET A 468 36.61 -1.96 -71.16
N VAL A 469 36.19 -0.72 -70.88
CA VAL A 469 36.21 0.39 -71.86
C VAL A 469 37.10 1.50 -71.32
N ILE A 470 38.17 1.83 -72.05
CA ILE A 470 39.03 2.99 -71.79
C ILE A 470 38.55 4.14 -72.69
N ARG A 471 38.22 5.28 -72.09
CA ARG A 471 37.82 6.49 -72.83
C ARG A 471 38.88 7.57 -72.68
N GLU A 472 39.29 8.16 -73.81
CA GLU A 472 40.09 9.39 -73.82
C GLU A 472 39.21 10.59 -73.48
N ALA A 473 39.76 11.53 -72.71
CA ALA A 473 39.10 12.78 -72.33
C ALA A 473 38.98 13.71 -73.54
N GLN A 474 37.85 14.42 -73.67
CA GLN A 474 37.79 15.61 -74.54
C GLN A 474 38.72 16.70 -73.98
N LEU A 475 39.25 17.59 -74.84
CA LEU A 475 40.16 18.68 -74.43
C LEU A 475 39.54 19.49 -73.27
N VAL A 476 40.17 19.44 -72.10
CA VAL A 476 39.69 20.12 -70.89
C VAL A 476 40.03 21.61 -70.99
N VAL A 477 39.00 22.46 -71.04
CA VAL A 477 39.11 23.90 -70.74
C VAL A 477 38.55 24.17 -69.35
N SER A 478 39.05 25.20 -68.68
CA SER A 478 38.90 25.50 -67.24
C SER A 478 37.46 25.65 -66.70
N THR A 479 36.43 25.48 -67.54
CA THR A 479 35.01 25.61 -67.19
C THR A 479 34.21 24.32 -67.32
N LYS A 480 34.83 23.19 -67.71
CA LYS A 480 34.15 21.91 -67.91
C LYS A 480 34.51 20.91 -66.81
N THR A 481 33.55 20.65 -65.92
CA THR A 481 33.73 19.76 -64.76
C THR A 481 32.98 18.42 -64.87
N HIS A 482 32.31 18.17 -66.01
CA HIS A 482 31.48 16.98 -66.22
C HIS A 482 32.33 15.74 -66.59
N PHE A 483 31.85 14.53 -66.23
CA PHE A 483 32.55 13.26 -66.48
C PHE A 483 32.83 12.94 -67.96
N ASP A 484 32.18 13.65 -68.89
CA ASP A 484 32.45 13.51 -70.32
C ASP A 484 33.81 14.10 -70.74
N TYR A 485 34.43 14.90 -69.87
CA TYR A 485 35.72 15.56 -70.09
C TYR A 485 36.86 14.91 -69.25
N ALA A 486 36.60 13.78 -68.60
CA ALA A 486 37.54 13.09 -67.71
C ALA A 486 38.02 11.74 -68.29
N PRO A 487 39.28 11.33 -68.08
CA PRO A 487 39.72 9.97 -68.37
C PRO A 487 38.96 8.97 -67.49
N ARG A 488 38.44 7.88 -68.08
CA ARG A 488 37.68 6.87 -67.33
C ARG A 488 37.84 5.45 -67.87
N ILE A 489 37.77 4.51 -66.94
CA ILE A 489 37.73 3.07 -67.18
C ILE A 489 36.40 2.53 -66.66
N LEU A 490 35.64 1.89 -67.52
CA LEU A 490 34.33 1.32 -67.20
C LEU A 490 34.45 -0.20 -67.10
N PHE A 491 33.89 -0.77 -66.03
CA PHE A 491 33.80 -2.22 -65.85
C PHE A 491 32.34 -2.67 -65.98
N HIS A 492 32.11 -3.68 -66.82
CA HIS A 492 30.77 -4.22 -67.07
C HIS A 492 30.78 -5.75 -67.05
N TRP A 493 29.83 -6.35 -66.32
CA TRP A 493 29.64 -7.80 -66.26
C TRP A 493 28.15 -8.13 -66.15
N GLY A 494 27.59 -8.74 -67.20
CA GLY A 494 26.23 -9.32 -67.18
C GLY A 494 25.11 -8.41 -66.67
N ASP A 495 24.83 -7.31 -67.37
CA ASP A 495 23.83 -6.27 -67.03
C ASP A 495 24.06 -5.53 -65.69
N ILE A 496 25.10 -5.87 -64.93
CA ILE A 496 25.55 -5.13 -63.75
C ILE A 496 26.62 -4.13 -64.20
N THR A 497 26.27 -2.84 -64.14
CA THR A 497 27.29 -1.78 -64.18
C THR A 497 28.03 -1.81 -62.84
N ALA A 498 29.20 -2.43 -62.79
CA ALA A 498 29.98 -2.56 -61.55
C ALA A 498 30.52 -1.21 -61.07
N GLY A 499 30.62 -0.24 -61.97
CA GLY A 499 31.04 1.12 -61.71
C GLY A 499 32.04 1.62 -62.74
N ASP A 500 32.38 2.90 -62.65
CA ASP A 500 33.42 3.53 -63.46
C ASP A 500 34.51 4.12 -62.57
N LEU A 501 35.75 3.77 -62.90
CA LEU A 501 36.92 4.41 -62.34
C LEU A 501 37.20 5.66 -63.17
N ALA A 502 36.95 6.83 -62.62
CA ALA A 502 37.11 8.12 -63.31
C ALA A 502 37.90 9.10 -62.43
N MET A 503 38.53 10.09 -63.04
CA MET A 503 39.14 11.20 -62.32
C MET A 503 38.27 12.46 -62.49
N ASP A 504 37.89 13.14 -61.40
CA ASP A 504 37.14 14.38 -61.55
C ASP A 504 38.01 15.54 -62.06
N ALA A 505 37.38 16.68 -62.32
CA ALA A 505 38.06 17.88 -62.80
C ALA A 505 39.09 18.47 -61.83
N ALA A 506 39.10 18.05 -60.56
CA ALA A 506 40.09 18.43 -59.56
C ALA A 506 41.24 17.42 -59.45
N GLY A 507 41.23 16.34 -60.25
CA GLY A 507 42.26 15.32 -60.23
C GLY A 507 42.02 14.21 -59.20
N VAL A 508 40.84 14.13 -58.58
CA VAL A 508 40.53 13.09 -57.58
C VAL A 508 40.02 11.84 -58.28
N LEU A 509 40.60 10.69 -57.94
CA LEU A 509 40.16 9.40 -58.45
C LEU A 509 38.86 8.95 -57.75
N GLN A 510 37.87 8.50 -58.53
CA GLN A 510 36.51 8.19 -58.10
C GLN A 510 36.05 6.84 -58.66
N TRP A 511 35.21 6.13 -57.91
CA TRP A 511 34.46 4.95 -58.35
C TRP A 511 32.98 5.28 -58.36
N SER A 512 32.32 5.20 -59.51
CA SER A 512 30.88 5.52 -59.64
C SER A 512 30.51 6.92 -59.16
N GLY A 513 31.38 7.90 -59.43
CA GLY A 513 31.21 9.30 -59.02
C GLY A 513 31.48 9.59 -57.54
N LEU A 514 31.90 8.59 -56.75
CA LEU A 514 32.31 8.76 -55.36
C LEU A 514 33.84 8.70 -55.25
N PRO A 515 34.49 9.60 -54.49
CA PRO A 515 35.92 9.54 -54.25
C PRO A 515 36.37 8.18 -53.72
N ILE A 516 37.42 7.62 -54.32
CA ILE A 516 38.07 6.42 -53.79
C ILE A 516 38.99 6.86 -52.66
N TRP A 517 38.73 6.31 -51.49
CA TRP A 517 39.57 6.48 -50.31
C TRP A 517 40.77 5.53 -50.38
N THR A 518 41.96 6.08 -50.27
CA THR A 518 43.28 5.41 -50.28
C THR A 518 44.07 5.88 -49.07
N ALA A 519 45.13 5.19 -48.69
CA ALA A 519 45.99 5.62 -47.56
C ALA A 519 46.57 7.04 -47.73
N HIS A 520 46.59 7.59 -48.95
CA HIS A 520 47.14 8.92 -49.26
C HIS A 520 46.09 10.05 -49.29
N ASN A 521 44.78 9.74 -49.37
CA ASN A 521 43.70 10.75 -49.39
C ASN A 521 42.58 10.47 -48.36
N PHE A 522 42.66 9.36 -47.63
CA PHE A 522 41.85 9.03 -46.47
C PHE A 522 42.75 8.95 -45.24
N THR A 523 42.65 9.94 -44.37
CA THR A 523 43.28 9.91 -43.05
C THR A 523 42.19 9.61 -42.03
N PRO A 524 42.13 8.40 -41.43
CA PRO A 524 41.15 8.08 -40.39
C PRO A 524 41.15 9.13 -39.27
N ALA A 525 42.34 9.61 -38.88
CA ALA A 525 42.53 10.68 -37.89
C ALA A 525 41.92 12.06 -38.28
N SER A 526 41.52 12.26 -39.54
CA SER A 526 40.92 13.53 -39.99
C SER A 526 39.39 13.47 -40.14
N LYS A 527 38.79 12.28 -40.15
CA LYS A 527 37.33 12.08 -40.16
C LYS A 527 36.78 11.45 -38.88
N ALA A 528 37.58 10.68 -38.14
CA ALA A 528 37.22 10.18 -36.82
C ALA A 528 37.28 11.27 -35.74
N ASP A 529 38.05 12.35 -35.95
CA ASP A 529 38.39 13.31 -34.87
C ASP A 529 37.87 14.75 -35.09
N LYS A 530 36.96 14.98 -36.05
CA LYS A 530 36.51 16.36 -36.36
C LYS A 530 35.24 16.83 -35.66
N ALA A 531 34.54 15.95 -34.98
CA ALA A 531 33.43 16.35 -34.13
C ALA A 531 33.96 16.58 -32.71
N THR A 532 34.08 17.84 -32.30
CA THR A 532 34.37 18.18 -30.90
C THR A 532 33.12 18.11 -30.00
N THR A 533 31.97 17.77 -30.60
CA THR A 533 30.68 17.62 -29.93
C THR A 533 30.04 16.30 -30.32
N LEU A 534 29.24 15.72 -29.43
CA LEU A 534 28.48 14.48 -29.69
C LEU A 534 27.55 14.61 -30.91
N GLY A 535 26.93 15.79 -31.09
CA GLY A 535 26.11 16.09 -32.27
C GLY A 535 26.90 16.08 -33.59
N GLY A 536 28.19 16.44 -33.57
CA GLY A 536 29.05 16.31 -34.74
C GLY A 536 29.33 14.85 -35.14
N TYR A 537 29.19 13.92 -34.19
CA TYR A 537 29.23 12.46 -34.43
C TYR A 537 27.86 11.88 -34.81
N GLY A 538 26.81 12.70 -34.91
CA GLY A 538 25.44 12.25 -35.15
C GLY A 538 24.74 11.65 -33.92
N ILE A 539 25.34 11.76 -32.73
CA ILE A 539 24.76 11.30 -31.47
C ILE A 539 23.89 12.43 -30.91
N THR A 540 22.58 12.21 -30.83
CA THR A 540 21.58 13.23 -30.44
C THR A 540 20.86 12.90 -29.13
N ASP A 541 21.08 11.71 -28.58
CA ASP A 541 20.40 11.15 -27.41
C ASP A 541 21.35 10.89 -26.23
N ALA A 542 22.55 11.48 -26.27
CA ALA A 542 23.51 11.41 -25.17
C ALA A 542 23.36 12.60 -24.21
N ILE A 543 23.42 12.31 -22.91
CA ILE A 543 23.40 13.32 -21.84
C ILE A 543 24.84 13.81 -21.59
N GLN A 544 25.06 15.13 -21.59
CA GLN A 544 26.37 15.70 -21.35
C GLN A 544 26.77 15.56 -19.87
N LYS A 545 28.07 15.32 -19.58
CA LYS A 545 28.59 15.33 -18.20
C LYS A 545 28.28 16.68 -17.54
N GLY A 546 27.60 16.64 -16.40
CA GLY A 546 27.12 17.80 -15.63
C GLY A 546 25.71 18.26 -15.99
N GLU A 547 25.15 17.79 -17.11
CA GLU A 547 23.76 18.02 -17.45
C GLU A 547 22.86 17.28 -16.43
N TYR A 548 21.89 18.02 -15.86
CA TYR A 548 21.08 17.57 -14.72
C TYR A 548 21.91 17.03 -13.54
N GLY A 549 23.14 17.53 -13.37
CA GLY A 549 24.05 17.15 -12.29
C GLY A 549 24.65 15.74 -12.41
N LEU A 550 24.45 15.03 -13.52
CA LEU A 550 24.98 13.68 -13.72
C LEU A 550 26.48 13.68 -14.05
N GLY A 551 27.26 12.92 -13.30
CA GLY A 551 28.72 12.79 -13.52
C GLY A 551 29.51 14.07 -13.19
N SER A 552 28.95 15.02 -12.45
CA SER A 552 29.61 16.25 -12.00
C SER A 552 29.64 16.33 -10.47
N ASN A 553 30.59 17.09 -9.92
CA ASN A 553 30.65 17.41 -8.49
C ASN A 553 29.72 18.59 -8.11
N SER A 554 29.04 19.18 -9.09
CA SER A 554 28.09 20.28 -8.92
C SER A 554 26.84 19.99 -9.74
N ALA A 555 25.68 20.14 -9.11
CA ALA A 555 24.39 20.19 -9.81
C ALA A 555 24.16 21.59 -10.42
N PRO A 556 23.36 21.73 -11.48
CA PRO A 556 22.98 23.01 -12.05
C PRO A 556 22.08 23.82 -11.11
N THR A 557 22.26 25.16 -11.09
CA THR A 557 21.34 26.08 -10.40
C THR A 557 20.00 26.06 -11.13
N SER A 558 18.93 25.78 -10.42
CA SER A 558 17.61 25.62 -11.05
C SER A 558 16.52 26.36 -10.29
N ALA A 559 15.52 26.85 -11.01
CA ALA A 559 14.30 27.39 -10.40
C ALA A 559 13.43 26.25 -9.88
N ILE A 560 13.79 25.70 -8.71
CA ILE A 560 13.26 24.45 -8.17
C ILE A 560 11.73 24.43 -7.96
N ASP A 561 11.08 25.59 -7.90
CA ASP A 561 9.62 25.72 -7.84
C ASP A 561 8.91 25.60 -9.20
N THR A 562 9.65 25.45 -10.30
CA THR A 562 9.07 25.27 -11.64
C THR A 562 8.50 23.86 -11.78
N ILE A 563 7.19 23.76 -11.99
CA ILE A 563 6.52 22.49 -12.33
C ILE A 563 6.85 22.13 -13.78
N GLY A 564 7.30 20.90 -14.01
CA GLY A 564 7.81 20.46 -15.31
C GLY A 564 9.33 20.60 -15.49
N LEU A 565 10.07 20.82 -14.39
CA LEU A 565 11.52 20.63 -14.38
C LEU A 565 11.87 19.24 -14.96
N PRO A 566 12.93 19.14 -15.79
CA PRO A 566 13.47 17.86 -16.23
C PRO A 566 13.91 16.97 -15.06
N GLY A 567 13.99 15.67 -15.29
CA GLY A 567 14.47 14.74 -14.27
C GLY A 567 15.98 14.86 -14.05
N GLY A 568 16.41 14.78 -12.79
CA GLY A 568 17.82 14.73 -12.40
C GLY A 568 18.16 15.56 -11.16
N PHE A 569 19.45 15.76 -10.93
CA PHE A 569 19.98 16.47 -9.78
C PHE A 569 20.06 17.97 -10.03
N HIS A 570 19.54 18.75 -9.09
CA HIS A 570 19.49 20.21 -9.13
C HIS A 570 19.94 20.76 -7.78
N HIS A 571 20.31 22.05 -7.74
CA HIS A 571 20.48 22.74 -6.47
C HIS A 571 19.89 24.16 -6.51
N PHE A 572 19.57 24.67 -5.33
CA PHE A 572 19.11 26.03 -5.10
C PHE A 572 19.86 26.64 -3.92
N GLY A 573 20.47 27.81 -4.14
CA GLY A 573 21.30 28.51 -3.16
C GLY A 573 20.48 29.36 -2.21
N THR A 574 20.19 30.60 -2.59
CA THR A 574 19.45 31.58 -1.77
C THR A 574 18.37 32.26 -2.58
N GLY A 575 17.34 32.79 -1.91
CA GLY A 575 16.24 33.51 -2.51
C GLY A 575 14.86 32.95 -2.15
N SER A 576 13.82 33.56 -2.71
CA SER A 576 12.44 33.15 -2.46
C SER A 576 12.15 31.79 -3.11
N THR A 577 11.89 30.78 -2.28
CA THR A 577 11.41 29.46 -2.73
C THR A 577 10.36 28.88 -1.78
N SER A 578 9.46 28.05 -2.30
CA SER A 578 8.50 27.28 -1.50
C SER A 578 9.05 25.95 -0.97
N PHE A 579 10.29 25.59 -1.34
CA PHE A 579 10.97 24.37 -0.87
C PHE A 579 11.86 24.64 0.34
N ALA A 580 13.12 25.00 0.09
CA ALA A 580 14.10 25.44 1.08
C ALA A 580 15.30 26.08 0.38
N GLU A 581 15.98 26.99 1.09
CA GLU A 581 17.28 27.51 0.67
C GLU A 581 18.40 26.51 1.01
N TYR A 582 19.52 26.63 0.29
CA TYR A 582 20.72 25.80 0.37
C TYR A 582 20.41 24.31 0.26
N VAL A 583 19.73 23.92 -0.81
CA VAL A 583 19.23 22.55 -1.00
C VAL A 583 19.76 21.94 -2.29
N SER A 584 20.22 20.70 -2.20
CA SER A 584 20.41 19.84 -3.38
C SER A 584 19.21 18.89 -3.46
N LEU A 585 18.59 18.79 -4.63
CA LEU A 585 17.43 17.94 -4.81
C LEU A 585 17.48 17.09 -6.07
N LEU A 586 16.78 15.98 -6.02
CA LEU A 586 16.41 15.17 -7.17
C LEU A 586 14.99 15.55 -7.58
N ASN A 587 14.83 16.00 -8.82
CA ASN A 587 13.52 16.18 -9.42
C ASN A 587 13.10 14.88 -10.12
N ILE A 588 11.91 14.38 -9.78
CA ILE A 588 11.38 13.09 -10.18
C ILE A 588 10.15 13.35 -11.07
N PRO A 589 10.32 13.37 -12.41
CA PRO A 589 9.22 13.57 -13.33
C PRO A 589 8.33 12.33 -13.39
N TYR A 590 7.06 12.53 -13.72
CA TYR A 590 6.13 11.47 -14.10
C TYR A 590 5.72 11.69 -15.57
N GLY A 591 4.91 10.79 -16.14
CA GLY A 591 4.42 10.91 -17.53
C GLY A 591 3.66 12.21 -17.86
N SER A 592 3.37 13.03 -16.84
CA SER A 592 2.91 14.41 -16.97
C SER A 592 3.54 15.27 -15.87
N SER A 593 3.83 16.53 -16.19
CA SER A 593 4.38 17.51 -15.24
C SER A 593 3.45 17.74 -14.03
N ALA A 594 2.16 17.43 -14.17
CA ALA A 594 1.15 17.54 -13.10
C ALA A 594 1.31 16.50 -11.96
N TYR A 595 2.24 15.55 -12.07
CA TYR A 595 2.47 14.49 -11.08
C TYR A 595 3.93 14.34 -10.66
N ALA A 596 4.76 15.38 -10.90
CA ALA A 596 6.17 15.35 -10.52
C ALA A 596 6.38 15.42 -8.99
N GLY A 597 7.52 14.90 -8.53
CA GLY A 597 7.94 14.91 -7.13
C GLY A 597 9.36 15.48 -6.97
N GLN A 598 9.67 15.97 -5.77
CA GLN A 598 11.01 16.42 -5.41
C GLN A 598 11.43 15.87 -4.05
N ILE A 599 12.69 15.45 -3.98
CA ILE A 599 13.36 14.99 -2.76
C ILE A 599 14.66 15.78 -2.65
N GLY A 600 14.89 16.49 -1.55
CA GLY A 600 16.09 17.31 -1.40
C GLY A 600 16.68 17.31 -0.01
N MET A 601 18.00 17.45 0.05
CA MET A 601 18.78 17.54 1.28
C MET A 601 19.18 18.99 1.51
N ARG A 602 18.80 19.53 2.66
CA ARG A 602 19.21 20.87 3.06
C ARG A 602 20.64 20.82 3.60
N GLN A 603 21.47 21.71 3.09
CA GLN A 603 22.90 21.79 3.38
C GLN A 603 23.19 22.78 4.51
N GLY A 604 24.33 22.62 5.16
CA GLY A 604 24.82 23.55 6.19
C GLY A 604 24.17 23.40 7.58
N LEU A 605 23.38 22.36 7.80
CA LEU A 605 22.82 22.02 9.11
C LEU A 605 23.73 21.04 9.88
N ALA A 606 23.63 21.05 11.21
CA ALA A 606 24.35 20.10 12.07
C ALA A 606 23.82 18.66 11.94
N GLU A 607 22.53 18.51 11.63
CA GLU A 607 21.86 17.23 11.38
C GLU A 607 21.33 17.20 9.93
N PRO A 608 21.29 16.02 9.28
CA PRO A 608 20.79 15.90 7.93
C PRO A 608 19.28 16.16 7.88
N SER A 609 18.85 17.14 7.09
CA SER A 609 17.44 17.44 6.87
C SER A 609 17.04 17.02 5.46
N LEU A 610 16.15 16.03 5.38
CA LEU A 610 15.59 15.53 4.13
C LEU A 610 14.19 16.09 3.94
N LEU A 611 13.97 16.78 2.83
CA LEU A 611 12.74 17.46 2.48
C LEU A 611 12.10 16.78 1.28
N ILE A 612 10.77 16.68 1.28
CA ILE A 612 9.98 16.10 0.20
C ILE A 612 8.79 16.98 -0.14
N ARG A 613 8.39 16.96 -1.40
CA ARG A 613 7.12 17.51 -1.89
C ARG A 613 6.71 16.86 -3.22
N SER A 614 5.49 17.13 -3.64
CA SER A 614 4.92 16.68 -4.91
C SER A 614 4.02 17.73 -5.51
N VAL A 615 3.70 17.62 -6.79
CA VAL A 615 2.65 18.44 -7.40
C VAL A 615 1.28 17.96 -6.92
N LYS A 616 0.44 18.91 -6.51
CA LYS A 616 -0.93 18.68 -6.10
C LYS A 616 -1.80 18.43 -7.35
N ASN A 617 -2.53 17.32 -7.37
CA ASN A 617 -3.50 17.02 -8.42
C ASN A 617 -4.81 16.53 -7.80
N ASP A 618 -5.66 17.48 -7.43
CA ASP A 618 -7.03 17.20 -7.05
C ASP A 618 -7.85 17.23 -8.34
N ALA A 619 -8.56 16.14 -8.65
CA ALA A 619 -9.44 16.06 -9.81
C ALA A 619 -10.51 17.17 -9.73
N GLY A 620 -10.29 18.29 -10.42
CA GLY A 620 -11.31 19.30 -10.66
C GLY A 620 -10.95 20.78 -10.54
N ASN A 621 -9.76 21.20 -10.11
CA ASN A 621 -9.43 22.64 -10.10
C ASN A 621 -7.93 22.92 -10.22
N SER A 622 -7.57 23.76 -11.18
CA SER A 622 -6.30 24.50 -11.15
C SER A 622 -6.30 25.53 -10.01
N PRO A 623 -5.12 25.88 -9.46
CA PRO A 623 -3.80 25.63 -10.01
C PRO A 623 -3.16 24.36 -9.45
N ALA A 624 -2.53 23.57 -10.33
CA ALA A 624 -1.59 22.52 -9.96
C ALA A 624 -0.36 23.16 -9.30
N GLY A 625 -0.41 23.39 -7.99
CA GLY A 625 0.68 23.93 -7.19
C GLY A 625 1.48 22.83 -6.50
N TRP A 626 2.61 23.19 -5.88
CA TRP A 626 3.33 22.27 -5.00
C TRP A 626 2.52 21.97 -3.74
N THR A 627 2.59 20.72 -3.26
CA THR A 627 2.22 20.40 -1.89
C THR A 627 3.16 21.09 -0.91
N PRO A 628 2.73 21.35 0.34
CA PRO A 628 3.62 21.89 1.36
C PRO A 628 4.85 21.00 1.52
N THR A 629 6.02 21.62 1.56
CA THR A 629 7.28 20.92 1.83
C THR A 629 7.21 20.25 3.20
N ARG A 630 7.52 18.95 3.23
CA ARG A 630 7.56 18.15 4.45
C ARG A 630 8.99 17.72 4.73
N GLU A 631 9.39 17.80 5.99
CA GLU A 631 10.64 17.20 6.45
C GLU A 631 10.38 15.73 6.83
N VAL A 632 11.27 14.85 6.37
CA VAL A 632 11.24 13.43 6.69
C VAL A 632 11.87 13.22 8.06
N TYR A 633 11.11 12.55 8.92
CA TYR A 633 11.53 12.24 10.27
C TYR A 633 12.45 11.00 10.31
N HIS A 634 13.54 11.10 11.07
CA HIS A 634 14.48 10.04 11.42
C HIS A 634 14.78 10.08 12.93
N THR A 635 15.44 9.07 13.46
CA THR A 635 15.72 8.94 14.90
C THR A 635 16.54 10.09 15.51
N GLY A 636 17.21 10.91 14.68
CA GLY A 636 18.00 12.07 15.10
C GLY A 636 17.23 13.41 15.12
N ASN A 637 16.19 13.58 14.29
CA ASN A 637 15.38 14.81 14.25
C ASN A 637 13.94 14.61 14.78
N LEU A 638 13.50 13.37 15.01
CA LEU A 638 12.35 13.08 15.85
C LEU A 638 12.67 13.54 17.26
N ASN A 639 11.91 14.51 17.76
CA ASN A 639 11.94 14.85 19.18
C ASN A 639 10.78 14.12 19.89
N PRO A 640 11.01 12.95 20.53
CA PRO A 640 9.99 12.27 21.34
C PRO A 640 9.36 13.17 22.41
N GLN A 641 10.05 14.24 22.81
CA GLN A 641 9.58 15.21 23.81
C GLN A 641 8.42 16.07 23.29
N ALA A 642 8.29 16.23 21.97
CA ALA A 642 7.15 16.90 21.34
C ALA A 642 5.94 15.96 21.19
N ILE A 643 6.14 14.64 21.26
CA ILE A 643 5.07 13.64 21.14
C ILE A 643 4.43 13.39 22.51
N VAL A 644 5.25 13.22 23.56
CA VAL A 644 4.78 13.12 24.95
C VAL A 644 5.70 13.97 25.85
N PRO A 645 5.24 15.15 26.31
CA PRO A 645 6.04 16.03 27.17
C PRO A 645 6.37 15.40 28.53
N ALA A 646 7.51 15.77 29.11
CA ALA A 646 7.87 15.39 30.47
C ALA A 646 6.84 15.93 31.46
N GLY A 647 6.46 15.13 32.47
CA GLY A 647 5.38 15.44 33.41
C GLY A 647 4.01 14.84 33.02
N THR A 648 3.86 14.31 31.80
CA THR A 648 2.62 13.64 31.37
C THR A 648 2.40 12.35 32.16
N ILE A 649 1.17 12.14 32.66
CA ILE A 649 0.74 10.88 33.26
C ILE A 649 0.06 9.98 32.21
N ILE A 650 0.52 8.74 32.10
CA ILE A 650 -0.05 7.72 31.22
C ILE A 650 -0.31 6.45 32.03
N THR A 651 -1.45 5.80 31.77
CA THR A 651 -1.80 4.49 32.35
C THR A 651 -1.30 3.36 31.46
N PHE A 652 -0.64 2.38 32.07
CA PHE A 652 -0.14 1.18 31.43
C PHE A 652 -0.85 -0.06 31.99
N THR A 653 -1.21 -0.99 31.10
CA THR A 653 -1.82 -2.28 31.47
C THR A 653 -0.81 -3.31 31.99
N MET A 654 0.49 -3.00 31.92
CA MET A 654 1.60 -3.81 32.41
C MET A 654 2.09 -3.38 33.80
N SER A 655 2.83 -4.25 34.49
CA SER A 655 3.27 -4.05 35.88
C SER A 655 4.59 -3.28 36.05
N ALA A 656 5.38 -3.11 34.99
CA ALA A 656 6.64 -2.38 35.01
C ALA A 656 6.54 -1.08 34.20
N ALA A 657 7.24 -0.03 34.63
CA ALA A 657 7.32 1.20 33.84
C ALA A 657 8.18 0.96 32.58
N PRO A 658 7.72 1.33 31.38
CA PRO A 658 8.54 1.21 30.17
C PRO A 658 9.67 2.24 30.18
N ALA A 659 10.70 2.02 29.35
CA ALA A 659 11.81 2.94 29.21
C ALA A 659 11.32 4.37 28.86
N GLY A 660 11.88 5.37 29.54
CA GLY A 660 11.46 6.76 29.40
C GLY A 660 10.24 7.15 30.24
N PHE A 661 9.77 6.28 31.14
CA PHE A 661 8.73 6.56 32.12
C PHE A 661 9.15 6.07 33.52
N LEU A 662 8.61 6.71 34.56
CA LEU A 662 8.77 6.31 35.96
C LEU A 662 7.40 5.99 36.55
N PRO A 663 7.26 5.00 37.46
CA PRO A 663 6.00 4.77 38.16
C PRO A 663 5.67 5.99 39.04
N ALA A 664 4.43 6.49 38.98
CA ALA A 664 3.96 7.61 39.81
C ALA A 664 3.64 7.13 41.24
N ASN A 665 4.69 6.81 41.99
CA ASN A 665 4.64 6.12 43.28
C ASN A 665 5.18 6.97 44.47
N GLY A 666 5.33 8.28 44.30
CA GLY A 666 5.81 9.18 45.36
C GLY A 666 7.32 9.20 45.58
N ALA A 667 8.11 8.45 44.81
CA ALA A 667 9.54 8.31 45.03
C ALA A 667 10.30 9.65 44.93
N ALA A 668 11.32 9.81 45.77
CA ALA A 668 12.33 10.87 45.61
C ALA A 668 13.32 10.46 44.51
N ILE A 669 13.42 11.25 43.45
CA ILE A 669 14.24 10.96 42.26
C ILE A 669 15.27 12.08 42.02
N SER A 670 16.39 11.74 41.37
CA SER A 670 17.52 12.65 41.17
C SER A 670 17.18 13.80 40.21
N ARG A 671 17.46 15.04 40.62
CA ARG A 671 17.37 16.24 39.77
C ARG A 671 18.33 16.18 38.59
N THR A 672 19.50 15.58 38.78
CA THR A 672 20.53 15.44 37.73
C THR A 672 20.19 14.34 36.73
N ALA A 673 19.60 13.24 37.19
CA ALA A 673 19.18 12.15 36.31
C ALA A 673 17.90 12.50 35.53
N TYR A 674 17.02 13.31 36.13
CA TYR A 674 15.71 13.67 35.56
C TYR A 674 15.52 15.21 35.49
N PRO A 675 16.42 15.95 34.83
CA PRO A 675 16.44 17.42 34.88
C PRO A 675 15.23 18.05 34.21
N ARG A 676 14.66 17.39 33.20
CA ARG A 676 13.48 17.86 32.47
C ARG A 676 12.22 17.74 33.31
N LEU A 677 12.06 16.60 33.97
CA LEU A 677 10.94 16.38 34.87
C LEU A 677 11.01 17.34 36.08
N PHE A 678 12.21 17.60 36.60
CA PHE A 678 12.42 18.61 37.64
C PHE A 678 12.08 20.02 37.15
N ALA A 679 12.44 20.39 35.92
CA ALA A 679 12.11 21.70 35.36
C ALA A 679 10.60 21.96 35.29
N VAL A 680 9.79 20.90 35.08
CA VAL A 680 8.33 21.01 35.00
C VAL A 680 7.65 20.92 36.37
N LEU A 681 8.06 19.99 37.22
CA LEU A 681 7.40 19.74 38.52
C LEU A 681 7.99 20.54 39.68
N GLY A 682 9.26 20.94 39.59
CA GLY A 682 10.01 21.50 40.70
C GLY A 682 9.95 20.60 41.93
N THR A 683 9.55 21.18 43.06
CA THR A 683 9.33 20.48 44.33
C THR A 683 7.86 20.35 44.69
N PHE A 684 6.95 20.48 43.71
CA PHE A 684 5.50 20.54 43.96
C PHE A 684 4.97 19.33 44.73
N TYR A 685 5.45 18.12 44.43
CA TYR A 685 5.06 16.87 45.11
C TYR A 685 5.97 16.52 46.30
N GLY A 686 6.90 17.40 46.67
CA GLY A 686 7.87 17.21 47.74
C GLY A 686 9.28 17.59 47.32
N ALA A 687 10.05 18.12 48.27
CA ALA A 687 11.41 18.62 48.02
C ALA A 687 12.48 17.52 47.94
N GLY A 688 12.12 16.24 48.10
CA GLY A 688 13.07 15.15 48.28
C GLY A 688 13.94 15.38 49.51
N ASP A 689 15.25 15.31 49.31
CA ASP A 689 16.29 15.66 50.30
C ASP A 689 16.55 17.17 50.43
N GLY A 690 15.84 18.00 49.67
CA GLY A 690 16.01 19.46 49.67
C GLY A 690 17.12 19.99 48.76
N SER A 691 17.99 19.15 48.19
CA SER A 691 19.13 19.56 47.35
C SER A 691 19.25 18.81 46.03
N SER A 692 19.36 17.48 46.07
CA SER A 692 19.71 16.60 44.96
C SER A 692 18.53 15.82 44.40
N THR A 693 17.43 15.72 45.14
CA THR A 693 16.23 14.98 44.72
C THR A 693 14.98 15.85 44.75
N PHE A 694 13.91 15.35 44.15
CA PHE A 694 12.55 15.89 44.21
C PHE A 694 11.55 14.72 44.15
N ASN A 695 10.36 14.90 44.70
CA ASN A 695 9.34 13.86 44.68
C ASN A 695 8.49 13.95 43.40
N ILE A 696 8.06 12.79 42.92
CA ILE A 696 7.00 12.66 41.90
C ILE A 696 5.65 12.40 42.57
N PRO A 697 4.51 12.50 41.85
CA PRO A 697 3.21 12.18 42.41
C PRO A 697 3.15 10.73 42.94
N ASP A 698 2.36 10.50 43.99
CA ASP A 698 1.91 9.16 44.39
C ASP A 698 0.44 9.00 44.03
N LEU A 699 0.17 8.26 42.95
CA LEU A 699 -1.18 8.05 42.43
C LEU A 699 -1.72 6.64 42.71
N ARG A 700 -0.99 5.85 43.50
CA ARG A 700 -1.38 4.46 43.79
C ARG A 700 -2.67 4.42 44.60
N GLY A 701 -3.67 3.71 44.08
CA GLY A 701 -4.98 3.56 44.74
C GLY A 701 -5.87 4.80 44.70
N LEU A 702 -5.51 5.83 43.92
CA LEU A 702 -6.29 7.06 43.78
C LEU A 702 -7.10 7.08 42.48
N PHE A 703 -8.25 7.75 42.51
CA PHE A 703 -8.94 8.20 41.31
C PHE A 703 -8.44 9.59 40.93
N VAL A 704 -8.10 9.79 39.66
CA VAL A 704 -7.71 11.10 39.14
C VAL A 704 -8.95 11.83 38.63
N ARG A 705 -9.08 13.10 39.01
CA ARG A 705 -10.11 14.02 38.51
C ARG A 705 -9.46 15.17 37.74
N GLY A 706 -10.24 15.85 36.90
CA GLY A 706 -9.81 17.11 36.29
C GLY A 706 -9.64 18.19 37.36
N TRP A 707 -8.59 19.01 37.24
CA TRP A 707 -8.44 20.22 38.06
C TRP A 707 -9.40 21.29 37.55
N ASP A 708 -10.16 21.90 38.46
CA ASP A 708 -11.21 22.87 38.12
C ASP A 708 -10.67 24.16 37.49
N ASP A 709 -9.43 24.56 37.85
CA ASP A 709 -8.72 25.74 37.33
C ASP A 709 -9.61 27.00 37.23
N GLY A 710 -10.49 27.20 38.21
CA GLY A 710 -11.36 28.39 38.32
C GLY A 710 -12.70 28.30 37.60
N ARG A 711 -13.10 27.13 37.08
CA ARG A 711 -14.44 26.93 36.48
C ARG A 711 -15.58 27.00 37.52
N GLY A 712 -15.30 26.70 38.78
CA GLY A 712 -16.24 26.79 39.90
C GLY A 712 -17.12 25.55 40.12
N LEU A 713 -16.82 24.42 39.48
CA LEU A 713 -17.54 23.16 39.71
C LEU A 713 -16.96 22.35 40.87
N ASP A 714 -15.65 22.50 41.13
CA ASP A 714 -14.98 21.86 42.27
C ASP A 714 -14.16 22.89 43.07
N PRO A 715 -14.83 23.87 43.70
CA PRO A 715 -14.17 24.96 44.41
C PRO A 715 -13.44 24.45 45.66
N GLY A 716 -12.24 24.96 45.90
CA GLY A 716 -11.43 24.63 47.08
C GLY A 716 -10.45 23.47 46.90
N HIS A 717 -10.42 22.80 45.74
CA HIS A 717 -9.47 21.74 45.42
C HIS A 717 -8.44 22.18 44.38
N GLY A 718 -7.26 22.58 44.86
CA GLY A 718 -6.13 22.95 44.01
C GLY A 718 -5.51 21.76 43.26
N LEU A 719 -4.61 22.06 42.31
CA LEU A 719 -3.83 21.05 41.60
C LEU A 719 -3.11 20.14 42.61
N GLY A 720 -3.10 18.83 42.36
CA GLY A 720 -2.39 17.85 43.20
C GLY A 720 -2.94 17.64 44.63
N VAL A 721 -4.06 18.27 44.99
CA VAL A 721 -4.66 18.12 46.33
C VAL A 721 -5.36 16.76 46.46
N PHE A 722 -4.97 16.00 47.47
CA PHE A 722 -5.64 14.76 47.87
C PHE A 722 -6.99 15.08 48.56
N GLN A 723 -8.04 14.37 48.15
CA GLN A 723 -9.33 14.42 48.82
C GLN A 723 -9.71 13.01 49.31
N PRO A 724 -10.11 12.84 50.59
CA PRO A 724 -10.63 11.57 51.07
C PRO A 724 -11.99 11.27 50.43
N GLY A 725 -12.37 9.99 50.38
CA GLY A 725 -13.70 9.60 49.92
C GLY A 725 -14.80 10.27 50.75
N GLN A 726 -15.79 10.85 50.07
CA GLN A 726 -16.94 11.50 50.70
C GLN A 726 -18.23 11.02 50.01
N ASN A 727 -19.24 10.71 50.82
CA ASN A 727 -20.60 10.44 50.32
C ASN A 727 -21.42 11.74 50.39
N ALA A 728 -22.31 11.94 49.41
CA ALA A 728 -23.27 13.03 49.46
C ALA A 728 -24.18 12.88 50.70
N SER A 729 -24.48 13.99 51.36
CA SER A 729 -25.44 14.03 52.46
C SER A 729 -26.81 13.55 51.98
N HIS A 730 -27.42 12.63 52.73
CA HIS A 730 -28.75 12.10 52.44
C HIS A 730 -29.44 11.64 53.73
N THR A 731 -30.75 11.40 53.67
CA THR A 731 -31.59 11.01 54.81
C THR A 731 -32.16 9.61 54.64
N HIS A 732 -32.49 8.96 55.76
CA HIS A 732 -33.18 7.67 55.79
C HIS A 732 -34.48 7.79 56.57
N ASP A 733 -35.52 7.11 56.09
CA ASP A 733 -36.71 6.85 56.89
C ASP A 733 -36.39 5.77 57.93
N ALA A 734 -36.73 6.05 59.19
CA ALA A 734 -36.57 5.12 60.30
C ALA A 734 -37.95 4.78 60.88
N SER A 735 -38.16 3.52 61.22
CA SER A 735 -39.36 3.07 61.93
C SER A 735 -38.99 2.40 63.25
N CYS A 736 -39.87 2.51 64.24
CA CYS A 736 -39.77 1.80 65.50
C CYS A 736 -41.05 1.00 65.73
N GLY A 737 -40.92 -0.21 66.28
CA GLY A 737 -42.08 -1.04 66.59
C GLY A 737 -42.92 -0.45 67.73
N THR A 738 -44.24 -0.69 67.70
CA THR A 738 -45.16 -0.39 68.80
C THR A 738 -44.63 -1.03 70.09
N ALA A 739 -44.57 -0.28 71.20
CA ALA A 739 -44.29 -0.88 72.51
C ALA A 739 -45.28 -2.03 72.75
N GLY A 740 -44.78 -3.24 72.98
CA GLY A 740 -45.62 -4.39 73.29
C GLY A 740 -46.49 -4.12 74.52
N SER A 741 -47.60 -4.87 74.65
CA SER A 741 -48.45 -4.82 75.84
C SER A 741 -47.61 -5.15 77.07
N HIS A 742 -47.49 -4.21 78.00
CA HIS A 742 -46.82 -4.43 79.28
C HIS A 742 -47.85 -4.30 80.41
N SER A 743 -47.55 -4.98 81.52
CA SER A 743 -48.39 -5.00 82.72
C SER A 743 -47.61 -4.45 83.89
N HIS A 744 -48.29 -3.70 84.75
CA HIS A 744 -47.72 -3.23 86.01
C HIS A 744 -48.20 -4.14 87.13
N ALA A 745 -47.27 -4.63 87.97
CA ALA A 745 -47.63 -5.36 89.16
C ALA A 745 -48.20 -4.38 90.20
N PHE A 746 -49.41 -4.65 90.66
CA PHE A 746 -50.02 -3.95 91.79
C PHE A 746 -50.05 -4.91 92.98
N ASN A 747 -49.19 -4.69 93.98
CA ASN A 747 -49.17 -5.49 95.19
C ASN A 747 -50.31 -5.04 96.11
N TYR A 748 -51.42 -5.77 96.08
CA TYR A 748 -52.49 -5.62 97.06
C TYR A 748 -52.14 -6.44 98.32
N VAL A 749 -51.83 -5.76 99.42
CA VAL A 749 -51.59 -6.41 100.71
C VAL A 749 -52.93 -6.85 101.27
N ASN A 750 -53.24 -8.15 101.19
CA ASN A 750 -54.44 -8.69 101.82
C ASN A 750 -54.11 -9.12 103.26
N THR A 751 -54.54 -8.33 104.24
CA THR A 751 -54.52 -8.73 105.65
C THR A 751 -55.59 -9.80 105.87
N PRO A 752 -55.24 -10.99 106.43
CA PRO A 752 -56.20 -12.05 106.62
C PRO A 752 -57.14 -11.68 107.78
N THR A 753 -58.32 -11.15 107.48
CA THR A 753 -59.44 -11.22 108.42
C THR A 753 -60.28 -12.43 108.04
N THR A 754 -60.33 -13.36 108.98
CA THR A 754 -61.21 -14.53 109.03
C THR A 754 -62.61 -14.23 108.50
N GLU A 755 -62.96 -14.84 107.37
CA GLU A 755 -64.21 -15.57 107.13
C GLU A 755 -64.26 -15.96 105.64
N ASP A 756 -64.09 -17.24 105.37
CA ASP A 756 -64.31 -17.83 104.06
C ASP A 756 -65.82 -17.85 103.79
N ARG A 757 -66.33 -16.87 103.05
CA ARG A 757 -67.64 -16.92 102.42
C ARG A 757 -67.47 -16.95 100.92
N GLN A 758 -67.70 -18.13 100.38
CA GLN A 758 -67.85 -18.37 98.95
C GLN A 758 -68.88 -17.42 98.35
N GLY A 759 -68.47 -16.76 97.27
CA GLY A 759 -69.35 -16.09 96.33
C GLY A 759 -69.39 -14.57 96.49
N ILE A 760 -68.82 -13.88 95.52
CA ILE A 760 -69.44 -12.84 94.66
C ILE A 760 -68.31 -12.02 94.03
N GLY A 761 -68.41 -11.83 92.71
CA GLY A 761 -67.51 -10.99 91.95
C GLY A 761 -67.59 -9.51 92.32
N ALA A 762 -66.44 -8.85 92.13
CA ALA A 762 -66.23 -7.43 91.88
C ALA A 762 -66.92 -6.41 92.81
N ALA A 763 -66.14 -5.76 93.68
CA ALA A 763 -66.23 -4.32 93.90
C ALA A 763 -65.10 -3.83 94.80
N MET A 764 -64.42 -2.78 94.35
CA MET A 764 -63.51 -1.97 95.13
C MET A 764 -64.25 -1.37 96.33
N HIS A 765 -63.71 -1.48 97.53
CA HIS A 765 -64.19 -0.73 98.69
C HIS A 765 -63.07 0.15 99.25
N TYR A 766 -63.30 1.45 99.11
CA TYR A 766 -62.50 2.55 99.62
C TYR A 766 -62.77 2.70 101.13
N ALA A 767 -61.76 2.49 101.97
CA ALA A 767 -61.80 2.92 103.37
C ALA A 767 -60.39 3.30 103.80
N GLY A 768 -60.24 4.56 104.22
CA GLY A 768 -58.95 5.22 104.41
C GLY A 768 -58.10 4.66 105.55
N VAL A 769 -56.79 4.57 105.28
CA VAL A 769 -55.72 4.64 106.29
C VAL A 769 -54.54 5.40 105.68
N SER A 770 -53.96 6.29 106.49
CA SER A 770 -52.96 7.29 106.12
C SER A 770 -51.56 6.70 105.88
N ASN A 771 -50.95 7.14 104.78
CA ASN A 771 -49.52 7.18 104.43
C ASN A 771 -48.58 6.08 104.94
N VAL A 772 -48.34 5.09 104.07
CA VAL A 772 -46.99 4.53 103.90
C VAL A 772 -46.61 4.68 102.42
N ALA A 773 -45.48 5.34 102.23
CA ALA A 773 -44.73 5.57 101.00
C ALA A 773 -45.16 4.75 99.74
N GLY A 774 -45.47 5.48 98.67
CA GLY A 774 -44.98 5.09 97.35
C GLY A 774 -45.87 4.21 96.49
N ASN A 775 -47.19 4.35 96.50
CA ASN A 775 -48.03 3.81 95.42
C ASN A 775 -47.88 4.64 94.13
N ARG A 776 -46.67 4.67 93.57
CA ARG A 776 -46.47 4.87 92.14
C ARG A 776 -46.69 3.52 91.49
N ILE A 777 -47.58 3.44 90.50
CA ILE A 777 -47.49 2.37 89.49
C ILE A 777 -46.02 2.41 89.04
N GLN A 778 -45.30 1.30 89.21
CA GLN A 778 -43.87 1.27 88.90
C GLN A 778 -43.69 1.85 87.48
N ALA A 779 -42.78 2.82 87.34
CA ALA A 779 -42.41 3.32 86.01
C ALA A 779 -42.19 2.09 85.13
N ALA A 780 -42.71 2.11 83.90
CA ALA A 780 -42.32 1.09 82.94
C ALA A 780 -40.79 1.01 83.00
N GLY A 781 -40.26 -0.13 83.43
CA GLY A 781 -38.82 -0.28 83.59
C GLY A 781 -38.13 0.07 82.27
N ASP A 782 -36.84 0.38 82.34
CA ASP A 782 -36.04 0.66 81.14
C ASP A 782 -36.35 -0.39 80.07
N HIS A 783 -36.97 0.06 78.97
CA HIS A 783 -37.31 -0.79 77.84
C HIS A 783 -36.70 -0.18 76.59
N ALA A 784 -36.25 -1.06 75.71
CA ALA A 784 -35.62 -0.69 74.46
C ALA A 784 -36.63 -0.82 73.32
N HIS A 785 -36.69 0.19 72.46
CA HIS A 785 -37.29 0.05 71.14
C HIS A 785 -36.21 -0.37 70.14
N ALA A 786 -36.49 -1.41 69.36
CA ALA A 786 -35.70 -1.67 68.17
C ALA A 786 -36.04 -0.58 67.14
N ILE A 787 -35.07 0.30 66.87
CA ILE A 787 -35.14 1.22 65.74
C ILE A 787 -34.59 0.47 64.53
N THR A 788 -35.43 0.29 63.52
CA THR A 788 -35.01 -0.24 62.23
C THR A 788 -34.75 0.95 61.31
N VAL A 789 -33.45 1.21 61.09
CA VAL A 789 -33.00 2.09 60.01
C VAL A 789 -32.68 1.18 58.84
N HIS A 790 -33.33 1.38 57.69
CA HIS A 790 -32.95 0.66 56.48
C HIS A 790 -31.49 0.97 56.12
N ALA A 791 -30.78 -0.01 55.58
CA ALA A 791 -29.35 0.14 55.33
C ALA A 791 -29.08 1.33 54.41
N SER A 792 -28.27 2.27 54.88
CA SER A 792 -27.58 3.25 54.07
C SER A 792 -26.43 2.57 53.31
N GLY A 793 -26.57 2.44 51.99
CA GLY A 793 -25.49 2.03 51.10
C GLY A 793 -25.42 0.52 50.84
N GLY A 794 -26.02 0.12 49.71
CA GLY A 794 -25.69 -1.12 48.98
C GLY A 794 -24.74 -0.83 47.80
N ASN A 795 -25.06 -1.36 46.62
CA ASN A 795 -24.38 -1.12 45.32
C ASN A 795 -24.29 0.35 44.84
N GLU A 796 -24.67 1.32 45.68
CA GLU A 796 -25.04 2.67 45.27
C GLU A 796 -23.88 3.68 45.32
N SER A 797 -22.81 3.40 46.08
CA SER A 797 -21.73 4.37 46.31
C SER A 797 -20.33 3.92 45.87
N ARG A 798 -20.21 2.90 45.02
CA ARG A 798 -18.90 2.44 44.54
C ARG A 798 -18.84 2.31 43.02
N PRO A 799 -17.98 3.06 42.31
CA PRO A 799 -17.67 2.73 40.93
C PRO A 799 -16.94 1.38 40.88
N MET A 800 -17.37 0.45 40.03
CA MET A 800 -16.56 -0.69 39.63
C MET A 800 -15.26 -0.15 39.02
N ASN A 801 -14.10 -0.57 39.53
CA ASN A 801 -12.82 -0.03 39.10
C ASN A 801 -11.81 -1.16 38.80
N ILE A 802 -10.88 -0.84 37.90
CA ILE A 802 -9.72 -1.67 37.53
C ILE A 802 -8.47 -0.83 37.75
N SER A 803 -7.39 -1.45 38.24
CA SER A 803 -6.13 -0.77 38.53
C SER A 803 -5.13 -0.95 37.40
N PHE A 804 -4.66 0.16 36.83
CA PHE A 804 -3.55 0.21 35.88
C PHE A 804 -2.34 0.91 36.49
N LEU A 805 -1.15 0.60 35.98
CA LEU A 805 0.08 1.26 36.42
C LEU A 805 0.11 2.69 35.87
N MET A 806 0.01 3.69 36.75
CA MET A 806 0.21 5.08 36.38
C MET A 806 1.70 5.41 36.36
N CYS A 807 2.17 5.92 35.23
CA CYS A 807 3.56 6.33 35.05
C CYS A 807 3.65 7.79 34.59
N ILE A 808 4.73 8.45 34.99
CA ILE A 808 5.08 9.81 34.58
C ILE A 808 6.23 9.80 33.57
N LYS A 809 6.09 10.59 32.51
CA LYS A 809 7.13 10.80 31.49
C LYS A 809 8.28 11.65 32.06
N TYR A 810 9.53 11.26 31.85
CA TYR A 810 10.72 12.05 32.26
C TYR A 810 11.57 12.54 31.08
#